data_AF-A0A9N8W9M5-F1
#
_entry.id   AF-A0A9N8W9M5-F1
#
_cell.length_a   1.000
_cell.length_b   1.000
_cell.length_c   1.000
_cell.angle_alpha   90.00
_cell.angle_beta   90.00
_cell.angle_gamma   90.00
#
_symmetry.space_group_name_H-M   'P 1'
#
loop_
_entity.id
_entity.type
_entity.pdbx_description
1 polymer ?
#
loop_
_entity_poly.entity_id
_entity_poly.type
_entity_poly.pdbx_seq_one_letter_code
_entity_poly.pdbx_strand_id
1 'polypeptide(L)'
;MGVPKKYHLLLFFLRASSLVPASYACAMFLYGVDDLSTHYAKGLAVKITWIDYLIACMWCMLAGLWSYWLADSLMRRWIFYYKVSSAIIRLISLQAINWVATSYVASHYGPDQPVWTWIVVSCILAVANIIQWLFLSTGHHHEPATSRSTVWKDIMKFILIPLSIVSFLTMVALLEQEATLRYPARFSQGGYRLSTNLTLDDFQSTSRVKVLMVVLTSWTESGFHKRQMFRESSAKLIPPHSDRISVAYRFIVGSPTSVKKRKELGDKLMTENEQYKDLVIVPAGDSYEELSHKVYKAFEWTNGFAFDYIVKTDDDMFVRMDVVTRELDELGPMRKYYWRGLGYWNIPPIQDSSNKNAAFDYKLPLFPPFTAGALYILSRDLISLIVTDTPRVFTKNEDQNLGIWLFPYNIQPIHDKRIQQADVCEDDMIAKHFSDSYGITRSMKDMYENVINRRRMCEGFTQTYCALCYSCGGRVNHWREWGFECDDTKGITLLNQPKLFLPDAAYAIKLFDRENMTIGSKEDEWIIEGLLSKHSSIYSDTEQWYLLHWMLWVTDQSTFLERHYKTIEMIWVHTPNAVIFVVSTTLPSDFFSHYQKQGYQIHVIKISKDLLIERQWYLGWNSRDWLKYWDKWQNSQFFVYHMADFVRYVLLYKYGGMYMDMDALWIHAPPDNQMEFIGSDYSSVDADREWTLDEKNTYLANGVMRLRKGRAMLREITEKALDPSNYSVYCFNCVGPRALTMYVRDNRKILEQSGLVILPNYILYPRDYLKIPTLLKQDNKAAAELGSIGKRSWSIHLFGKMTNHLVIESASVVGLTIKKFSLDIPHPPAPETSTSKPDTKNTRKSYPFTLSGPKTYKYTLQRNNNKFAGSFNGQFNGFDAIFLRGGTGKCKKATISINAAVGRMSFGHLGGMWSNTTITIDGATKKDVNAILNGLTYHPNELLKPGKDKVTVGIEFDGHLASIEIDVLVPQIDIGI
;
A
#
# COMPACT_ATOMS: atom_id res chain seq x y z
N MET A 1 -60.25 19.86 -27.39
CA MET A 1 -59.76 18.62 -28.03
C MET A 1 -60.74 17.44 -27.93
N GLY A 2 -62.00 17.60 -27.46
CA GLY A 2 -62.99 16.50 -27.49
C GLY A 2 -62.60 15.23 -26.71
N VAL A 3 -61.66 15.33 -25.75
CA VAL A 3 -61.17 14.18 -24.99
C VAL A 3 -62.20 13.76 -23.95
N PRO A 4 -62.56 12.46 -23.84
CA PRO A 4 -63.45 11.99 -22.79
C PRO A 4 -62.89 12.25 -21.39
N LYS A 5 -63.73 12.74 -20.45
CA LYS A 5 -63.34 13.08 -19.07
C LYS A 5 -62.47 12.02 -18.37
N LYS A 6 -62.73 10.73 -18.63
CA LYS A 6 -61.98 9.59 -18.07
C LYS A 6 -60.47 9.58 -18.40
N TYR A 7 -60.02 10.24 -19.47
CA TYR A 7 -58.61 10.24 -19.88
C TYR A 7 -57.83 11.48 -19.45
N HIS A 8 -58.48 12.50 -18.89
CA HIS A 8 -57.82 13.77 -18.54
C HIS A 8 -56.73 13.57 -17.48
N LEU A 9 -57.05 12.82 -16.42
CA LEU A 9 -56.12 12.56 -15.32
C LEU A 9 -54.90 11.77 -15.81
N LEU A 10 -55.12 10.73 -16.63
CA LEU A 10 -54.07 9.89 -17.19
C LEU A 10 -53.13 10.68 -18.10
N LEU A 11 -53.67 11.47 -19.03
CA LEU A 11 -52.86 12.30 -19.93
C LEU A 11 -52.09 13.39 -19.17
N PHE A 12 -52.67 13.94 -18.11
CA PHE A 12 -51.98 14.89 -17.23
C PHE A 12 -50.76 14.25 -16.57
N PHE A 13 -50.91 13.06 -15.95
CA PHE A 13 -49.81 12.36 -15.29
C PHE A 13 -48.75 11.88 -16.28
N LEU A 14 -49.14 11.34 -17.43
CA LEU A 14 -48.20 10.89 -18.47
C LEU A 14 -47.43 12.04 -19.12
N ARG A 15 -48.00 13.24 -19.15
CA ARG A 15 -47.27 14.44 -19.56
C ARG A 15 -46.34 14.91 -18.44
N ALA A 16 -46.80 14.95 -17.20
CA ALA A 16 -46.02 15.38 -16.04
C ALA A 16 -44.81 14.47 -15.77
N SER A 17 -44.87 13.18 -16.12
CA SER A 17 -43.75 12.25 -15.96
C SER A 17 -42.51 12.60 -16.80
N SER A 18 -42.63 13.47 -17.81
CA SER A 18 -41.47 14.06 -18.51
C SER A 18 -40.52 14.84 -17.59
N LEU A 19 -41.03 15.37 -16.48
CA LEU A 19 -40.26 16.15 -15.51
C LEU A 19 -39.47 15.30 -14.52
N VAL A 20 -39.72 13.99 -14.43
CA VAL A 20 -39.16 13.12 -13.40
C VAL A 20 -37.62 13.07 -13.43
N PRO A 21 -36.94 12.87 -14.59
CA PRO A 21 -35.48 12.82 -14.60
C PRO A 21 -34.83 14.13 -14.12
N ALA A 22 -35.37 15.27 -14.57
CA ALA A 22 -34.87 16.60 -14.22
C ALA A 22 -35.13 16.97 -12.76
N SER A 23 -36.32 16.66 -12.24
CA SER A 23 -36.67 16.93 -10.84
C SER A 23 -35.88 16.04 -9.88
N TYR A 24 -35.69 14.76 -10.21
CA TYR A 24 -34.86 13.84 -9.44
C TYR A 24 -33.41 14.32 -9.37
N ALA A 25 -32.81 14.67 -10.51
CA ALA A 25 -31.42 15.15 -10.52
C ALA A 25 -31.23 16.49 -9.83
N CYS A 26 -32.16 17.44 -10.00
CA CYS A 26 -32.12 18.70 -9.27
C CYS A 26 -32.20 18.49 -7.75
N ALA A 27 -33.07 17.59 -7.28
CA ALA A 27 -33.15 17.23 -5.86
C ALA A 27 -31.85 16.57 -5.36
N MET A 28 -31.27 15.66 -6.15
CA MET A 28 -29.98 15.03 -5.83
C MET A 28 -28.83 16.03 -5.78
N PHE A 29 -28.82 17.02 -6.67
CA PHE A 29 -27.80 18.07 -6.68
C PHE A 29 -27.95 19.02 -5.51
N LEU A 30 -29.18 19.44 -5.18
CA LEU A 30 -29.44 20.27 -4.00
C LEU A 30 -29.10 19.53 -2.69
N TYR A 31 -29.34 18.21 -2.62
CA TYR A 31 -28.93 17.39 -1.48
C TYR A 31 -27.41 17.16 -1.45
N GLY A 32 -26.77 17.03 -2.62
CA GLY A 32 -25.32 16.88 -2.75
C GLY A 32 -24.53 18.16 -2.47
N VAL A 33 -25.15 19.35 -2.55
CA VAL A 33 -24.53 20.63 -2.18
C VAL A 33 -24.14 20.67 -0.71
N ASP A 34 -24.93 20.06 0.18
CA ASP A 34 -24.58 19.94 1.61
C ASP A 34 -23.42 18.97 1.84
N ASP A 35 -23.32 17.92 1.02
CA ASP A 35 -22.25 16.91 1.09
C ASP A 35 -20.91 17.40 0.47
N LEU A 36 -20.95 18.40 -0.42
CA LEU A 36 -19.76 18.86 -1.17
C LEU A 36 -18.79 19.76 -0.39
N SER A 37 -19.19 20.24 0.79
CA SER A 37 -18.25 20.88 1.74
C SER A 37 -17.07 19.95 2.10
N THR A 38 -17.18 18.65 1.82
CA THR A 38 -16.19 17.59 2.10
C THR A 38 -15.16 17.32 0.98
N HIS A 39 -15.32 17.86 -0.23
CA HIS A 39 -14.47 17.50 -1.39
C HIS A 39 -13.37 18.52 -1.74
N TYR A 40 -13.23 19.59 -0.95
CA TYR A 40 -12.22 20.64 -1.17
C TYR A 40 -10.76 20.20 -0.93
N ALA A 41 -10.53 19.02 -0.34
CA ALA A 41 -9.21 18.58 0.12
C ALA A 41 -8.63 17.42 -0.70
N LYS A 42 -8.31 17.62 -1.99
CA LYS A 42 -7.38 16.74 -2.73
C LYS A 42 -6.48 17.59 -3.63
N GLY A 43 -5.17 17.37 -3.53
CA GLY A 43 -4.14 18.14 -4.25
C GLY A 43 -4.35 18.22 -5.76
N LEU A 44 -3.91 19.35 -6.34
CA LEU A 44 -3.78 19.73 -7.76
C LEU A 44 -4.92 19.43 -8.77
N ALA A 45 -6.00 18.73 -8.40
CA ALA A 45 -7.14 18.48 -9.27
C ALA A 45 -8.45 18.64 -8.49
N VAL A 46 -8.94 19.89 -8.41
CA VAL A 46 -10.32 20.16 -8.05
C VAL A 46 -11.22 19.55 -9.12
N LYS A 47 -12.06 18.58 -8.75
CA LYS A 47 -12.97 17.93 -9.70
C LYS A 47 -14.37 18.56 -9.78
N ILE A 48 -14.95 19.05 -8.67
CA ILE A 48 -16.32 19.61 -8.64
C ILE A 48 -16.47 20.62 -7.49
N THR A 49 -17.22 21.70 -7.68
CA THR A 49 -17.52 22.76 -6.69
C THR A 49 -19.02 22.94 -6.46
N TRP A 50 -19.42 23.67 -5.41
CA TRP A 50 -20.84 24.00 -5.16
C TRP A 50 -21.45 24.78 -6.33
N ILE A 51 -20.63 25.58 -7.01
CA ILE A 51 -21.00 26.32 -8.23
C ILE A 51 -21.38 25.35 -9.34
N ASP A 52 -20.65 24.24 -9.51
CA ASP A 52 -20.95 23.22 -10.53
C ASP A 52 -22.33 22.57 -10.31
N TYR A 53 -22.76 22.33 -9.06
CA TYR A 53 -24.09 21.80 -8.78
C TYR A 53 -25.20 22.82 -9.03
N LEU A 54 -24.98 24.09 -8.68
CA LEU A 54 -25.95 25.14 -8.98
C LEU A 54 -26.13 25.32 -10.50
N ILE A 55 -25.02 25.29 -11.25
CA ILE A 55 -25.06 25.32 -12.72
C ILE A 55 -25.81 24.10 -13.24
N ALA A 56 -25.48 22.90 -12.76
CA ALA A 56 -26.16 21.68 -13.17
C ALA A 56 -27.67 21.72 -12.86
N CYS A 57 -28.10 22.30 -11.74
CA CYS A 57 -29.52 22.54 -11.42
C CYS A 57 -30.19 23.46 -12.45
N MET A 58 -29.54 24.54 -12.88
CA MET A 58 -30.09 25.43 -13.92
C MET A 58 -30.29 24.67 -15.24
N TRP A 59 -29.32 23.84 -15.64
CA TRP A 59 -29.44 22.99 -16.83
C TRP A 59 -30.50 21.89 -16.66
N CYS A 60 -30.68 21.32 -15.47
CA CYS A 60 -31.77 20.38 -15.18
C CYS A 60 -33.13 21.03 -15.38
N MET A 61 -33.34 22.23 -14.83
CA MET A 61 -34.60 22.95 -14.94
C MET A 61 -34.93 23.26 -16.41
N LEU A 62 -33.92 23.64 -17.20
CA LEU A 62 -34.08 23.89 -18.63
C LEU A 62 -34.44 22.61 -19.40
N ALA A 63 -33.75 21.50 -19.13
CA ALA A 63 -34.07 20.19 -19.70
C ALA A 63 -35.48 19.73 -19.34
N GLY A 64 -35.90 19.88 -18.08
CA GLY A 64 -37.24 19.54 -17.63
C GLY A 64 -38.31 20.34 -18.37
N LEU A 65 -38.11 21.64 -18.52
CA LEU A 65 -39.02 22.52 -19.25
C LEU A 65 -39.18 22.11 -20.72
N TRP A 66 -38.07 21.86 -21.42
CA TRP A 66 -38.09 21.46 -22.83
C TRP A 66 -38.61 20.04 -23.05
N SER A 67 -38.37 19.13 -22.11
CA SER A 67 -38.97 17.80 -22.14
C SER A 67 -40.50 17.87 -21.98
N TYR A 68 -40.97 18.69 -21.05
CA TYR A 68 -42.41 18.91 -20.82
C TYR A 68 -43.09 19.56 -22.02
N TRP A 69 -42.48 20.57 -22.65
CA TRP A 69 -43.03 21.20 -23.86
C TRP A 69 -43.06 20.24 -25.05
N LEU A 70 -42.02 19.44 -25.24
CA LEU A 70 -42.00 18.41 -26.28
C LEU A 70 -43.14 17.40 -26.08
N ALA A 71 -43.33 16.94 -24.84
CA ALA A 71 -44.40 16.03 -24.48
C ALA A 71 -45.81 16.65 -24.66
N ASP A 72 -46.02 17.90 -24.23
CA ASP A 72 -47.30 18.60 -24.40
C ASP A 72 -47.63 18.81 -25.88
N SER A 73 -46.67 19.29 -26.66
CA SER A 73 -46.86 19.62 -28.07
C SER A 73 -47.16 18.36 -28.92
N LEU A 74 -46.41 17.27 -28.71
CA LEU A 74 -46.66 15.99 -29.38
C LEU A 74 -47.96 15.33 -28.93
N MET A 75 -48.29 15.39 -27.63
CA MET A 75 -49.55 14.86 -27.11
C MET A 75 -50.75 15.55 -27.76
N ARG A 76 -50.77 16.89 -27.81
CA ARG A 76 -51.86 17.66 -28.44
C ARG A 76 -52.04 17.26 -29.91
N ARG A 77 -50.94 17.08 -30.63
CA ARG A 77 -50.96 16.63 -32.02
C ARG A 77 -51.49 15.20 -32.14
N TRP A 78 -51.03 14.27 -31.33
CA TRP A 78 -51.49 12.89 -31.43
C TRP A 78 -52.97 12.73 -31.08
N ILE A 79 -53.49 13.53 -30.15
CA ILE A 79 -54.92 13.57 -29.83
C ILE A 79 -55.74 14.13 -31.00
N PHE A 80 -55.17 15.04 -31.79
CA PHE A 80 -55.84 15.58 -32.98
C PHE A 80 -55.92 14.56 -34.12
N TYR A 81 -54.86 13.79 -34.37
CA TYR A 81 -54.76 12.86 -35.52
C TYR A 81 -55.13 11.41 -35.22
N TYR A 82 -55.08 10.98 -33.96
CA TYR A 82 -55.26 9.57 -33.58
C TYR A 82 -56.32 9.42 -32.48
N LYS A 83 -56.85 8.19 -32.34
CA LYS A 83 -57.65 7.82 -31.17
C LYS A 83 -56.85 8.05 -29.89
N VAL A 84 -57.53 8.49 -28.83
CA VAL A 84 -56.91 8.81 -27.53
C VAL A 84 -56.06 7.66 -26.98
N SER A 85 -56.48 6.41 -27.18
CA SER A 85 -55.70 5.22 -26.80
C SER A 85 -54.35 5.12 -27.52
N SER A 86 -54.31 5.40 -28.83
CA SER A 86 -53.07 5.41 -29.62
C SER A 86 -52.16 6.58 -29.24
N ALA A 87 -52.73 7.73 -28.90
CA ALA A 87 -51.98 8.88 -28.41
C ALA A 87 -51.33 8.59 -27.04
N ILE A 88 -52.02 7.86 -26.16
CA ILE A 88 -51.49 7.41 -24.85
C ILE A 88 -50.28 6.49 -25.04
N ILE A 89 -50.35 5.50 -25.92
CA ILE A 89 -49.22 4.57 -26.18
C ILE A 89 -47.99 5.35 -26.65
N ARG A 90 -48.17 6.28 -27.60
CA ARG A 90 -47.06 7.11 -28.11
C ARG A 90 -46.47 8.02 -27.04
N LEU A 91 -47.30 8.56 -26.15
CA LEU A 91 -46.83 9.36 -25.01
C LEU A 91 -46.02 8.51 -24.03
N ILE A 92 -46.46 7.30 -23.72
CA ILE A 92 -45.69 6.35 -22.89
C ILE A 92 -44.34 6.02 -23.54
N SER A 93 -44.33 5.71 -24.85
CA SER A 93 -43.09 5.43 -25.58
C SER A 93 -42.14 6.63 -25.59
N LEU A 94 -42.66 7.85 -25.73
CA LEU A 94 -41.85 9.08 -25.67
C LEU A 94 -41.19 9.24 -24.30
N GLN A 95 -41.91 8.99 -23.20
CA GLN A 95 -41.32 9.07 -21.86
C GLN A 95 -40.26 7.99 -21.65
N ALA A 96 -40.50 6.76 -22.09
CA ALA A 96 -39.52 5.68 -22.00
C ALA A 96 -38.23 6.02 -22.75
N ILE A 97 -38.32 6.52 -23.98
CA ILE A 97 -37.16 6.95 -24.77
C ILE A 97 -36.41 8.08 -24.05
N ASN A 98 -37.13 9.09 -23.56
CA ASN A 98 -36.52 10.24 -22.90
C ASN A 98 -35.80 9.85 -21.60
N TRP A 99 -36.40 8.96 -20.80
CA TRP A 99 -35.79 8.48 -19.55
C TRP A 99 -34.56 7.61 -19.82
N VAL A 100 -34.63 6.70 -20.79
CA VAL A 100 -33.49 5.85 -21.18
C VAL A 100 -32.35 6.69 -21.75
N ALA A 101 -32.65 7.66 -22.63
CA ALA A 101 -31.63 8.56 -23.18
C ALA A 101 -30.96 9.41 -22.08
N THR A 102 -31.75 9.96 -21.16
CA THR A 102 -31.22 10.73 -20.01
C THR A 102 -30.35 9.85 -19.11
N SER A 103 -30.80 8.62 -18.81
CA SER A 103 -30.03 7.66 -18.01
C SER A 103 -28.75 7.22 -18.71
N TYR A 104 -28.77 7.03 -20.03
CA TYR A 104 -27.60 6.68 -20.82
C TYR A 104 -26.55 7.80 -20.77
N VAL A 105 -26.96 9.05 -21.02
CA VAL A 105 -26.07 10.22 -20.93
C VAL A 105 -25.51 10.37 -19.51
N ALA A 106 -26.34 10.20 -18.48
CA ALA A 106 -25.88 10.23 -17.08
C ALA A 106 -24.87 9.12 -16.77
N SER A 107 -25.08 7.91 -17.29
CA SER A 107 -24.14 6.79 -17.11
C SER A 107 -22.81 6.98 -17.84
N HIS A 108 -22.80 7.70 -18.97
CA HIS A 108 -21.60 7.91 -19.78
C HIS A 108 -20.63 8.91 -19.15
N TYR A 109 -21.14 10.02 -18.62
CA TYR A 109 -20.33 11.06 -18.00
C TYR A 109 -20.04 10.79 -16.51
N GLY A 110 -20.85 9.96 -15.86
CA GLY A 110 -20.70 9.60 -14.44
C GLY A 110 -21.21 10.68 -13.47
N PRO A 111 -21.31 10.37 -12.16
CA PRO A 111 -21.79 11.31 -11.15
C PRO A 111 -20.85 12.51 -10.95
N ASP A 112 -19.60 12.38 -11.38
CA ASP A 112 -18.55 13.37 -11.17
C ASP A 112 -18.58 14.54 -12.19
N GLN A 113 -19.48 14.50 -13.19
CA GLN A 113 -19.56 15.53 -14.24
C GLN A 113 -21.00 16.03 -14.47
N PRO A 114 -21.68 16.56 -13.43
CA PRO A 114 -23.10 16.87 -13.49
C PRO A 114 -23.45 17.96 -14.53
N VAL A 115 -22.57 18.93 -14.74
CA VAL A 115 -22.77 20.01 -15.73
C VAL A 115 -22.79 19.47 -17.16
N TRP A 116 -21.83 18.60 -17.51
CA TRP A 116 -21.73 18.01 -18.85
C TRP A 116 -22.94 17.13 -19.18
N THR A 117 -23.37 16.30 -18.23
CA THR A 117 -24.57 15.46 -18.39
C THR A 117 -25.78 16.30 -18.79
N TRP A 118 -26.06 17.38 -18.06
CA TRP A 118 -27.28 18.17 -18.25
C TRP A 118 -27.20 19.17 -19.40
N ILE A 119 -26.01 19.61 -19.80
CA ILE A 119 -25.80 20.31 -21.08
C ILE A 119 -26.18 19.40 -22.25
N VAL A 120 -25.66 18.17 -22.29
CA VAL A 120 -25.91 17.24 -23.40
C VAL A 120 -27.38 16.87 -23.51
N VAL A 121 -28.04 16.57 -22.37
CA VAL A 121 -29.48 16.30 -22.32
C VAL A 121 -30.28 17.51 -22.83
N SER A 122 -29.91 18.72 -22.40
CA SER A 122 -30.57 19.96 -22.86
C SER A 122 -30.38 20.19 -24.36
N CYS A 123 -29.19 19.96 -24.91
CA CYS A 123 -28.92 20.07 -26.34
C CYS A 123 -29.75 19.09 -27.17
N ILE A 124 -29.85 17.83 -26.74
CA ILE A 124 -30.69 16.82 -27.42
C ILE A 124 -32.15 17.26 -27.43
N LEU A 125 -32.66 17.75 -26.30
CA LEU A 125 -34.04 18.24 -26.19
C LEU A 125 -34.29 19.53 -26.99
N ALA A 126 -33.31 20.44 -27.05
CA ALA A 126 -33.38 21.64 -27.89
C ALA A 126 -33.52 21.26 -29.36
N VAL A 127 -32.67 20.35 -29.85
CA VAL A 127 -32.72 19.84 -31.23
C VAL A 127 -34.06 19.14 -31.48
N ALA A 128 -34.54 18.31 -30.56
CA ALA A 128 -35.83 17.64 -30.68
C ALA A 128 -37.00 18.63 -30.79
N ASN A 129 -37.01 19.70 -29.98
CA ASN A 129 -38.03 20.74 -30.05
C ASN A 129 -37.93 21.59 -31.34
N ILE A 130 -36.72 21.90 -31.82
CA ILE A 130 -36.51 22.61 -33.10
C ILE A 130 -37.02 21.76 -34.26
N ILE A 131 -36.65 20.48 -34.32
CA ILE A 131 -37.14 19.53 -35.32
C ILE A 131 -38.67 19.48 -35.27
N GLN A 132 -39.24 19.36 -34.07
CA GLN A 132 -40.69 19.28 -33.89
C GLN A 132 -41.42 20.50 -34.44
N TRP A 133 -40.91 21.72 -34.20
CA TRP A 133 -41.48 22.97 -34.73
C TRP A 133 -41.24 23.17 -36.23
N LEU A 134 -40.11 22.74 -36.78
CA LEU A 134 -39.83 22.81 -38.22
C LEU A 134 -40.72 21.84 -39.03
N PHE A 135 -40.96 20.62 -38.54
CA PHE A 135 -41.84 19.64 -39.18
C PHE A 135 -43.34 19.88 -38.89
N LEU A 136 -43.69 20.81 -38.00
CA LEU A 136 -45.06 21.25 -37.76
C LEU A 136 -45.53 22.32 -38.77
N SER A 137 -44.61 23.03 -39.42
CA SER A 137 -44.95 24.10 -40.36
C SER A 137 -45.36 23.61 -41.77
N THR A 138 -45.39 22.30 -42.01
CA THR A 138 -45.58 21.68 -43.34
C THR A 138 -46.89 20.89 -43.51
N GLY A 139 -47.88 21.08 -42.63
CA GLY A 139 -49.22 20.47 -42.76
C GLY A 139 -50.19 21.30 -43.61
N HIS A 140 -50.81 20.67 -44.62
CA HIS A 140 -51.74 21.27 -45.58
C HIS A 140 -52.96 21.98 -44.97
N HIS A 141 -52.97 23.31 -45.00
CA HIS A 141 -53.96 24.18 -45.65
C HIS A 141 -53.89 25.62 -45.08
N HIS A 142 -53.81 26.59 -46.00
CA HIS A 142 -53.88 28.06 -45.88
C HIS A 142 -52.57 28.87 -45.66
N GLU A 143 -52.32 29.68 -46.70
CA GLU A 143 -51.43 30.86 -46.90
C GLU A 143 -49.89 30.80 -46.68
N PRO A 144 -49.08 31.06 -47.74
CA PRO A 144 -47.63 31.01 -47.69
C PRO A 144 -47.01 32.41 -47.55
N ALA A 145 -46.73 32.88 -46.33
CA ALA A 145 -45.68 33.88 -46.05
C ALA A 145 -45.56 34.23 -44.55
N THR A 146 -46.63 34.10 -43.77
CA THR A 146 -46.68 34.54 -42.36
C THR A 146 -46.29 33.46 -41.34
N SER A 147 -46.19 32.18 -41.73
CA SER A 147 -45.93 31.09 -40.77
C SER A 147 -44.45 30.89 -40.40
N ARG A 148 -43.52 31.10 -41.34
CA ARG A 148 -42.08 30.83 -41.11
C ARG A 148 -41.41 31.84 -40.16
N SER A 149 -41.82 33.11 -40.22
CA SER A 149 -41.37 34.15 -39.28
C SER A 149 -41.82 33.86 -37.85
N THR A 150 -43.03 33.31 -37.69
CA THR A 150 -43.64 33.03 -36.39
C THR A 150 -42.99 31.82 -35.73
N VAL A 151 -42.72 30.76 -36.49
CA VAL A 151 -41.96 29.60 -36.01
C VAL A 151 -40.53 29.99 -35.58
N TRP A 152 -39.85 30.83 -36.36
CA TRP A 152 -38.50 31.29 -35.99
C TRP A 152 -38.51 32.20 -34.76
N LYS A 153 -39.52 33.07 -34.60
CA LYS A 153 -39.74 33.86 -33.38
C LYS A 153 -39.95 32.97 -32.15
N ASP A 154 -40.70 31.88 -32.28
CA ASP A 154 -40.92 30.92 -31.21
C ASP A 154 -39.62 30.17 -30.86
N ILE A 155 -38.87 29.66 -31.86
CA ILE A 155 -37.54 29.03 -31.65
C ILE A 155 -36.60 29.98 -30.91
N MET A 156 -36.54 31.25 -31.34
CA MET A 156 -35.73 32.27 -30.69
C MET A 156 -36.14 32.47 -29.23
N LYS A 157 -37.44 32.66 -28.97
CA LYS A 157 -37.96 33.00 -27.63
C LYS A 157 -37.85 31.86 -26.63
N PHE A 158 -38.14 30.64 -27.06
CA PHE A 158 -38.34 29.50 -26.16
C PHE A 158 -37.15 28.54 -26.11
N ILE A 159 -36.26 28.57 -27.10
CA ILE A 159 -35.08 27.68 -27.15
C ILE A 159 -33.79 28.50 -27.08
N LEU A 160 -33.55 29.41 -28.02
CA LEU A 160 -32.25 30.10 -28.12
C LEU A 160 -31.98 31.13 -27.01
N ILE A 161 -32.98 31.92 -26.60
CA ILE A 161 -32.82 32.87 -25.48
C ILE A 161 -32.53 32.14 -24.15
N PRO A 162 -33.34 31.17 -23.69
CA PRO A 162 -33.05 30.42 -22.46
C PRO A 162 -31.70 29.69 -22.50
N LEU A 163 -31.36 29.07 -23.63
CA LEU A 163 -30.06 28.40 -23.82
C LEU A 163 -28.90 29.39 -23.65
N SER A 164 -29.01 30.58 -24.24
CA SER A 164 -27.98 31.62 -24.19
C SER A 164 -27.80 32.16 -22.77
N ILE A 165 -28.89 32.37 -22.02
CA ILE A 165 -28.86 32.85 -20.63
C ILE A 165 -28.14 31.85 -19.74
N VAL A 166 -28.54 30.56 -19.77
CA VAL A 166 -27.93 29.53 -18.92
C VAL A 166 -26.46 29.29 -19.33
N SER A 167 -26.14 29.36 -20.61
CA SER A 167 -24.74 29.27 -21.10
C SER A 167 -23.89 30.44 -20.63
N PHE A 168 -24.41 31.67 -20.65
CA PHE A 168 -23.70 32.86 -20.15
C PHE A 168 -23.45 32.78 -18.65
N LEU A 169 -24.46 32.38 -17.87
CA LEU A 169 -24.30 32.16 -16.42
C LEU A 169 -23.28 31.07 -16.12
N THR A 170 -23.29 29.98 -16.90
CA THR A 170 -22.28 28.92 -16.81
C THR A 170 -20.88 29.47 -17.05
N MET A 171 -20.68 30.28 -18.09
CA MET A 171 -19.40 30.90 -18.41
C MET A 171 -18.89 31.83 -17.30
N VAL A 172 -19.74 32.72 -16.77
CA VAL A 172 -19.36 33.65 -15.68
C VAL A 172 -18.93 32.88 -14.43
N ALA A 173 -19.71 31.87 -14.06
CA ALA A 173 -19.45 31.05 -12.89
C ALA A 173 -18.16 30.22 -13.01
N LEU A 174 -17.87 29.66 -14.20
CA LEU A 174 -16.60 28.97 -14.47
C LEU A 174 -15.39 29.92 -14.43
N LEU A 175 -15.54 31.17 -14.90
CA LEU A 175 -14.47 32.18 -14.81
C LEU A 175 -14.17 32.59 -13.36
N GLU A 176 -15.19 32.71 -12.51
CA GLU A 176 -15.03 32.99 -11.09
C GLU A 176 -14.35 31.82 -10.34
N GLN A 177 -14.74 30.59 -10.67
CA GLN A 177 -14.12 29.37 -10.17
C GLN A 177 -12.65 29.28 -10.59
N GLU A 178 -12.32 29.56 -11.85
CA GLU A 178 -10.94 29.59 -12.34
C GLU A 178 -10.10 30.67 -11.63
N ALA A 179 -10.65 31.85 -11.39
CA ALA A 179 -9.96 32.93 -10.68
C ALA A 179 -9.62 32.54 -9.23
N THR A 180 -10.53 31.84 -8.56
CA THR A 180 -10.37 31.38 -7.17
C THR A 180 -9.33 30.25 -7.07
N LEU A 181 -9.33 29.30 -8.01
CA LEU A 181 -8.41 28.16 -8.04
C LEU A 181 -6.97 28.54 -8.44
N ARG A 182 -6.78 29.59 -9.24
CA ARG A 182 -5.44 30.06 -9.64
C ARG A 182 -4.68 30.79 -8.53
N TYR A 183 -5.33 31.17 -7.43
CA TYR A 183 -4.74 32.02 -6.40
C TYR A 183 -3.67 31.30 -5.52
N PRO A 184 -3.90 30.07 -5.01
CA PRO A 184 -2.88 29.34 -4.25
C PRO A 184 -1.72 28.87 -5.13
N ALA A 185 -2.01 28.42 -6.36
CA ALA A 185 -1.02 27.86 -7.29
C ALA A 185 0.04 28.90 -7.74
N ARG A 186 -0.35 30.18 -7.89
CA ARG A 186 0.57 31.27 -8.26
C ARG A 186 1.47 31.75 -7.13
N PHE A 187 1.23 31.39 -5.87
CA PHE A 187 2.12 31.79 -4.76
C PHE A 187 3.42 30.99 -4.70
N SER A 188 3.51 29.84 -5.39
CA SER A 188 4.76 29.08 -5.48
C SER A 188 5.90 29.81 -6.22
N GLN A 189 5.63 30.93 -6.91
CA GLN A 189 6.64 31.57 -7.79
C GLN A 189 7.00 33.04 -7.53
N GLY A 190 6.43 33.77 -6.56
CA GLY A 190 6.98 35.11 -6.26
C GLY A 190 6.24 35.95 -5.22
N GLY A 191 7.00 36.51 -4.27
CA GLY A 191 6.56 37.65 -3.44
C GLY A 191 7.25 37.78 -2.09
N TYR A 192 7.27 36.72 -1.27
CA TYR A 192 7.75 36.80 0.12
C TYR A 192 8.57 35.54 0.45
N ARG A 193 9.86 35.54 0.11
CA ARG A 193 10.81 34.49 0.55
C ARG A 193 11.58 35.04 1.76
N LEU A 194 11.13 34.70 2.96
CA LEU A 194 11.92 34.95 4.17
C LEU A 194 13.17 34.05 4.17
N SER A 195 14.22 34.43 4.89
CA SER A 195 15.39 33.56 5.06
C SER A 195 14.95 32.28 5.77
N THR A 196 14.93 31.16 5.04
CA THR A 196 14.54 29.86 5.59
C THR A 196 15.70 29.11 6.25
N ASN A 197 16.90 29.68 6.24
CA ASN A 197 18.09 29.06 6.80
C ASN A 197 18.20 29.31 8.31
N LEU A 198 18.50 28.25 9.06
CA LEU A 198 19.01 28.35 10.42
C LEU A 198 20.52 28.64 10.36
N THR A 199 20.97 29.64 11.12
CA THR A 199 22.37 30.06 11.17
C THR A 199 23.10 29.42 12.36
N LEU A 200 24.43 29.51 12.39
CA LEU A 200 25.22 29.05 13.56
C LEU A 200 24.90 29.84 14.84
N ASP A 201 24.33 31.03 14.72
CA ASP A 201 23.84 31.82 15.84
C ASP A 201 22.52 31.26 16.42
N ASP A 202 21.79 30.43 15.65
CA ASP A 202 20.57 29.76 16.10
C ASP A 202 20.85 28.40 16.76
N PHE A 203 21.95 27.74 16.39
CA PHE A 203 22.35 26.44 16.91
C PHE A 203 23.86 26.36 17.15
N GLN A 204 24.26 26.09 18.40
CA GLN A 204 25.61 25.64 18.68
C GLN A 204 25.78 24.20 18.17
N SER A 205 26.57 24.03 17.11
CA SER A 205 26.74 22.75 16.40
C SER A 205 27.34 21.63 17.27
N THR A 206 28.04 21.98 18.35
CA THR A 206 28.68 21.07 19.31
C THR A 206 27.79 20.63 20.46
N SER A 207 26.59 21.19 20.64
CA SER A 207 25.71 20.80 21.75
C SER A 207 25.31 19.34 21.66
N ARG A 208 25.27 18.65 22.81
CA ARG A 208 24.85 17.25 22.93
C ARG A 208 23.40 17.03 22.54
N VAL A 209 22.49 17.93 22.93
CA VAL A 209 21.06 17.89 22.58
C VAL A 209 20.69 19.17 21.83
N LYS A 210 20.00 19.02 20.70
CA LYS A 210 19.53 20.12 19.85
C LYS A 210 18.02 20.09 19.74
N VAL A 211 17.37 21.20 20.10
CA VAL A 211 15.91 21.31 20.09
C VAL A 211 15.48 22.39 19.11
N LEU A 212 14.55 22.05 18.21
CA LEU A 212 13.92 23.01 17.31
C LEU A 212 12.48 23.26 17.76
N MET A 213 12.20 24.46 18.25
CA MET A 213 10.86 24.86 18.65
C MET A 213 10.12 25.54 17.50
N VAL A 214 8.89 25.10 17.26
CA VAL A 214 8.04 25.54 16.17
C VAL A 214 6.76 26.11 16.77
N VAL A 215 6.54 27.41 16.59
CA VAL A 215 5.38 28.12 17.15
C VAL A 215 4.42 28.48 16.02
N LEU A 216 3.22 27.91 16.00
CA LEU A 216 2.24 28.22 14.95
C LEU A 216 1.58 29.58 15.21
N THR A 217 1.46 30.39 14.16
CA THR A 217 0.82 31.71 14.23
C THR A 217 0.17 32.07 12.88
N SER A 218 -0.43 33.26 12.80
CA SER A 218 -1.13 33.78 11.62
C SER A 218 -0.61 35.15 11.17
N TRP A 219 -0.98 35.56 9.97
CA TRP A 219 -0.71 36.90 9.40
C TRP A 219 -1.50 38.01 10.08
N THR A 220 -2.43 37.68 10.98
CA THR A 220 -3.34 38.66 11.57
C THR A 220 -2.61 39.63 12.50
N GLU A 221 -3.20 40.81 12.72
CA GLU A 221 -2.71 41.77 13.71
C GLU A 221 -2.73 41.19 15.14
N SER A 222 -3.73 40.38 15.46
CA SER A 222 -3.75 39.59 16.70
C SER A 222 -2.55 38.63 16.76
N GLY A 223 -2.23 37.93 15.67
CA GLY A 223 -1.05 37.07 15.57
C GLY A 223 0.26 37.81 15.84
N PHE A 224 0.41 39.04 15.34
CA PHE A 224 1.57 39.90 15.66
C PHE A 224 1.70 40.16 17.17
N HIS A 225 0.59 40.54 17.82
CA HIS A 225 0.60 40.76 19.28
C HIS A 225 0.90 39.48 20.06
N LYS A 226 0.38 38.33 19.64
CA LYS A 226 0.66 37.02 20.26
C LYS A 226 2.13 36.64 20.13
N ARG A 227 2.74 36.81 18.95
CA ARG A 227 4.19 36.62 18.77
C ARG A 227 5.00 37.52 19.70
N GLN A 228 4.64 38.80 19.80
CA GLN A 228 5.33 39.73 20.72
C GLN A 228 5.20 39.30 22.18
N MET A 229 4.00 38.90 22.62
CA MET A 229 3.78 38.38 23.97
C MET A 229 4.59 37.12 24.23
N PHE A 230 4.69 36.21 23.26
CA PHE A 230 5.50 35.00 23.35
C PHE A 230 7.00 35.32 23.48
N ARG A 231 7.52 36.26 22.66
CA ARG A 231 8.90 36.77 22.75
C ARG A 231 9.22 37.37 24.12
N GLU A 232 8.25 38.07 24.71
CA GLU A 232 8.42 38.72 26.01
C GLU A 232 8.25 37.80 27.22
N SER A 233 7.81 36.55 27.02
CA SER A 233 7.48 35.57 28.07
C SER A 233 8.16 34.21 27.85
N SER A 234 7.50 33.24 27.20
CA SER A 234 7.97 31.86 26.99
C SER A 234 9.37 31.81 26.37
N ALA A 235 9.65 32.66 25.38
CA ALA A 235 10.96 32.69 24.72
C ALA A 235 12.09 33.11 25.67
N LYS A 236 11.82 33.94 26.68
CA LYS A 236 12.81 34.35 27.70
C LYS A 236 13.15 33.24 28.70
N LEU A 237 12.37 32.16 28.73
CA LEU A 237 12.66 30.97 29.54
C LEU A 237 13.53 29.96 28.78
N ILE A 238 13.86 30.21 27.51
CA ILE A 238 14.83 29.41 26.77
C ILE A 238 16.21 29.68 27.38
N PRO A 239 16.93 28.65 27.89
CA PRO A 239 18.24 28.84 28.47
C PRO A 239 19.25 29.26 27.40
N PRO A 240 20.33 29.98 27.77
CA PRO A 240 21.45 30.23 26.87
C PRO A 240 22.03 28.94 26.30
N HIS A 241 22.56 28.99 25.07
CA HIS A 241 23.23 27.85 24.46
C HIS A 241 24.37 27.33 25.34
N SER A 242 24.50 26.01 25.40
CA SER A 242 25.56 25.33 26.14
C SER A 242 26.01 24.07 25.41
N ASP A 243 27.12 23.48 25.86
CA ASP A 243 27.59 22.18 25.35
C ASP A 243 26.60 21.04 25.63
N ARG A 244 25.70 21.21 26.60
CA ARG A 244 24.66 20.25 26.93
C ARG A 244 23.47 20.35 25.99
N ILE A 245 22.90 21.55 25.86
CA ILE A 245 21.69 21.78 25.08
C ILE A 245 21.73 23.11 24.33
N SER A 246 21.22 23.11 23.10
CA SER A 246 20.91 24.31 22.32
C SER A 246 19.49 24.25 21.78
N VAL A 247 18.82 25.41 21.77
CA VAL A 247 17.43 25.54 21.35
C VAL A 247 17.30 26.68 20.36
N ALA A 248 16.78 26.40 19.18
CA ALA A 248 16.33 27.42 18.23
C ALA A 248 14.80 27.45 18.24
N TYR A 249 14.19 28.62 18.00
CA TYR A 249 12.74 28.69 17.77
C TYR A 249 12.41 29.49 16.50
N ARG A 250 11.30 29.13 15.85
CA ARG A 250 10.72 29.86 14.72
C ARG A 250 9.21 29.92 14.82
N PHE A 251 8.66 31.08 14.46
CA PHE A 251 7.24 31.28 14.21
C PHE A 251 6.90 30.82 12.79
N ILE A 252 5.96 29.87 12.68
CA ILE A 252 5.50 29.35 11.40
C ILE A 252 4.22 30.05 10.99
N VAL A 253 4.28 30.67 9.82
CA VAL A 253 3.16 31.38 9.22
C VAL A 253 2.79 30.71 7.90
N GLY A 254 1.50 30.59 7.61
CA GLY A 254 1.04 30.09 6.30
C GLY A 254 1.22 31.12 5.19
N SER A 255 0.60 30.90 4.05
CA SER A 255 0.47 31.86 2.95
C SER A 255 -0.81 32.69 3.14
N PRO A 256 -0.82 33.97 2.76
CA PRO A 256 -1.96 34.85 3.03
C PRO A 256 -3.22 34.34 2.33
N THR A 257 -4.36 34.35 3.05
CA THR A 257 -5.62 33.79 2.55
C THR A 257 -6.26 34.59 1.41
N SER A 258 -5.79 35.80 1.11
CA SER A 258 -6.29 36.63 -0.01
C SER A 258 -5.30 37.72 -0.45
N VAL A 259 -5.48 38.23 -1.69
CA VAL A 259 -4.67 39.34 -2.23
C VAL A 259 -4.77 40.57 -1.36
N LYS A 260 -5.98 40.84 -0.86
CA LYS A 260 -6.29 41.97 -0.01
C LYS A 260 -5.51 41.90 1.30
N LYS A 261 -5.56 40.77 2.01
CA LYS A 261 -4.79 40.58 3.25
C LYS A 261 -3.28 40.70 3.02
N ARG A 262 -2.77 40.16 1.90
CA ARG A 262 -1.36 40.31 1.53
C ARG A 262 -0.97 41.78 1.36
N LYS A 263 -1.79 42.56 0.64
CA LYS A 263 -1.53 43.99 0.41
C LYS A 263 -1.62 44.82 1.69
N GLU A 264 -2.51 44.44 2.61
CA GLU A 264 -2.74 45.18 3.85
C GLU A 264 -1.71 44.87 4.95
N LEU A 265 -1.26 43.61 5.05
CA LEU A 265 -0.45 43.13 6.18
C LEU A 265 0.96 42.67 5.77
N GLY A 266 1.24 42.54 4.48
CA GLY A 266 2.52 42.02 4.00
C GLY A 266 3.72 42.88 4.38
N ASP A 267 3.61 44.20 4.24
CA ASP A 267 4.70 45.11 4.58
C ASP A 267 4.97 45.10 6.09
N LYS A 268 3.93 45.05 6.92
CA LYS A 268 4.06 44.92 8.38
C LYS A 268 4.80 43.64 8.79
N LEU A 269 4.47 42.50 8.16
CA LEU A 269 5.14 41.23 8.44
C LEU A 269 6.62 41.24 8.00
N MET A 270 6.93 41.89 6.88
CA MET A 270 8.31 42.05 6.41
C MET A 270 9.14 42.90 7.36
N THR A 271 8.61 44.05 7.82
CA THR A 271 9.27 44.88 8.82
C THR A 271 9.50 44.12 10.13
N GLU A 272 8.53 43.32 10.59
CA GLU A 272 8.71 42.46 11.76
C GLU A 272 9.84 41.44 11.53
N ASN A 273 9.85 40.76 10.37
CA ASN A 273 10.88 39.79 10.06
C ASN A 273 12.28 40.42 9.96
N GLU A 274 12.40 41.63 9.40
CA GLU A 274 13.67 42.37 9.35
C GLU A 274 14.21 42.66 10.76
N GLN A 275 13.31 42.96 11.71
CA GLN A 275 13.66 43.25 13.09
C GLN A 275 14.03 41.99 13.90
N TYR A 276 13.22 40.93 13.83
CA TYR A 276 13.33 39.77 14.74
C TYR A 276 13.92 38.52 14.10
N LYS A 277 13.84 38.37 12.78
CA LYS A 277 14.40 37.25 11.98
C LYS A 277 14.00 35.84 12.46
N ASP A 278 12.85 35.73 13.09
CA ASP A 278 12.33 34.50 13.70
C ASP A 278 11.11 33.92 12.98
N LEU A 279 10.76 34.44 11.79
CA LEU A 279 9.59 34.04 11.00
C LEU A 279 9.95 33.11 9.85
N VAL A 280 9.12 32.08 9.64
CA VAL A 280 9.19 31.17 8.48
C VAL A 280 7.81 31.09 7.84
N ILE A 281 7.75 31.40 6.54
CA ILE A 281 6.53 31.24 5.74
C ILE A 281 6.58 29.89 5.03
N VAL A 282 5.59 29.04 5.28
CA VAL A 282 5.46 27.72 4.63
C VAL A 282 4.42 27.74 3.49
N PRO A 283 4.57 26.88 2.47
CA PRO A 283 3.65 26.83 1.33
C PRO A 283 2.35 26.07 1.64
N ALA A 284 1.61 26.57 2.63
CA ALA A 284 0.26 26.14 3.01
C ALA A 284 -0.51 27.39 3.42
N GLY A 285 -1.79 27.54 3.10
CA GLY A 285 -2.56 28.74 3.41
C GLY A 285 -2.78 28.93 4.91
N ASP A 286 -2.98 30.19 5.28
CA ASP A 286 -3.11 30.64 6.66
C ASP A 286 -4.57 30.69 7.12
N SER A 287 -5.29 29.57 6.94
CA SER A 287 -6.65 29.35 7.43
C SER A 287 -6.68 28.19 8.44
N TYR A 288 -7.76 28.09 9.22
CA TYR A 288 -7.91 26.97 10.15
C TYR A 288 -8.10 25.64 9.39
N GLU A 289 -8.71 25.69 8.21
CA GLU A 289 -8.96 24.53 7.35
C GLU A 289 -7.67 23.91 6.79
N GLU A 290 -6.60 24.69 6.64
CA GLU A 290 -5.31 24.23 6.15
C GLU A 290 -4.27 24.06 7.27
N LEU A 291 -4.69 24.07 8.54
CA LEU A 291 -3.78 24.00 9.69
C LEU A 291 -2.89 22.75 9.66
N SER A 292 -3.45 21.57 9.38
CA SER A 292 -2.69 20.32 9.25
C SER A 292 -1.69 20.35 8.10
N HIS A 293 -2.00 21.04 7.00
CA HIS A 293 -1.07 21.26 5.89
C HIS A 293 0.07 22.20 6.30
N LYS A 294 -0.24 23.27 7.06
CA LYS A 294 0.78 24.16 7.62
C LYS A 294 1.75 23.40 8.52
N VAL A 295 1.25 22.55 9.43
CA VAL A 295 2.08 21.72 10.30
C VAL A 295 2.94 20.74 9.49
N TYR A 296 2.36 20.05 8.52
CA TYR A 296 3.11 19.16 7.64
C TYR A 296 4.25 19.90 6.91
N LYS A 297 3.98 21.09 6.37
CA LYS A 297 5.01 21.90 5.70
C LYS A 297 6.04 22.47 6.66
N ALA A 298 5.67 22.74 7.91
CA ALA A 298 6.63 23.04 8.95
C ALA A 298 7.56 21.84 9.21
N PHE A 299 7.01 20.64 9.35
CA PHE A 299 7.80 19.42 9.51
C PHE A 299 8.72 19.16 8.31
N GLU A 300 8.22 19.34 7.08
CA GLU A 300 9.02 19.25 5.86
C GLU A 300 10.20 20.23 5.87
N TRP A 301 9.96 21.48 6.26
CA TRP A 301 11.01 22.49 6.44
C TRP A 301 12.01 22.07 7.53
N THR A 302 11.53 21.63 8.70
CA THR A 302 12.42 21.21 9.80
C THR A 302 13.29 20.00 9.44
N ASN A 303 12.79 19.05 8.65
CA ASN A 303 13.49 17.81 8.31
C ASN A 303 14.84 18.04 7.59
N GLY A 304 15.02 19.22 7.00
CA GLY A 304 16.28 19.67 6.39
C GLY A 304 17.40 20.02 7.39
N PHE A 305 17.12 20.06 8.70
CA PHE A 305 18.08 20.46 9.73
C PHE A 305 18.47 19.30 10.66
N ALA A 306 19.61 19.48 11.34
CA ALA A 306 20.14 18.54 12.32
C ALA A 306 19.72 18.96 13.74
N PHE A 307 18.65 18.33 14.25
CA PHE A 307 18.12 18.49 15.61
C PHE A 307 17.79 17.10 16.19
N ASP A 308 17.57 17.00 17.50
CA ASP A 308 17.17 15.74 18.16
C ASP A 308 15.68 15.73 18.46
N TYR A 309 15.13 16.86 18.90
CA TYR A 309 13.71 17.02 19.23
C TYR A 309 13.08 18.25 18.57
N ILE A 310 11.83 18.11 18.14
CA ILE A 310 10.93 19.23 17.86
C ILE A 310 10.01 19.46 19.04
N VAL A 311 9.82 20.72 19.39
CA VAL A 311 8.78 21.18 20.33
C VAL A 311 7.79 22.01 19.53
N LYS A 312 6.58 21.51 19.29
CA LYS A 312 5.52 22.27 18.63
C LYS A 312 4.59 22.87 19.66
N THR A 313 4.24 24.14 19.49
CA THR A 313 3.22 24.85 20.29
C THR A 313 2.48 25.89 19.43
N ASP A 314 1.42 26.49 19.98
CA ASP A 314 0.71 27.64 19.40
C ASP A 314 1.17 28.97 20.02
N ASP A 315 0.85 30.09 19.38
CA ASP A 315 1.24 31.44 19.80
C ASP A 315 0.47 31.99 21.02
N ASP A 316 -0.61 31.31 21.41
CA ASP A 316 -1.43 31.60 22.59
C ASP A 316 -1.13 30.67 23.78
N MET A 317 0.07 30.06 23.78
CA MET A 317 0.55 29.16 24.83
C MET A 317 1.72 29.75 25.62
N PHE A 318 1.62 29.75 26.95
CA PHE A 318 2.77 29.94 27.83
C PHE A 318 3.47 28.60 28.07
N VAL A 319 4.76 28.50 27.74
CA VAL A 319 5.54 27.26 27.84
C VAL A 319 6.74 27.46 28.76
N ARG A 320 6.87 26.59 29.78
CA ARG A 320 8.02 26.52 30.70
C ARG A 320 9.23 25.90 30.00
N MET A 321 9.81 26.64 29.08
CA MET A 321 10.97 26.18 28.30
C MET A 321 12.16 25.84 29.19
N ASP A 322 12.29 26.46 30.36
CA ASP A 322 13.30 26.13 31.38
C ASP A 322 13.13 24.72 31.96
N VAL A 323 11.90 24.20 32.03
CA VAL A 323 11.58 22.84 32.47
C VAL A 323 11.72 21.86 31.30
N VAL A 324 11.13 22.18 30.15
CA VAL A 324 11.17 21.32 28.95
C VAL A 324 12.61 21.05 28.52
N THR A 325 13.46 22.06 28.49
CA THR A 325 14.87 21.92 28.08
C THR A 325 15.68 21.08 29.06
N ARG A 326 15.46 21.25 30.37
CA ARG A 326 16.09 20.41 31.39
C ARG A 326 15.69 18.94 31.23
N GLU A 327 14.41 18.66 31.05
CA GLU A 327 13.92 17.29 30.83
C GLU A 327 14.49 16.66 29.54
N LEU A 328 14.66 17.44 28.47
CA LEU A 328 15.26 16.95 27.22
C LEU A 328 16.78 16.75 27.31
N ASP A 329 17.49 17.59 28.07
CA ASP A 329 18.92 17.37 28.39
C ASP A 329 19.11 16.05 29.16
N GLU A 330 18.29 15.83 30.19
CA GLU A 330 18.28 14.60 30.97
C GLU A 330 17.95 13.36 30.11
N LEU A 331 17.05 13.50 29.13
CA LEU A 331 16.68 12.44 28.20
C LEU A 331 17.80 12.08 27.19
N GLY A 332 18.58 13.08 26.75
CA GLY A 332 19.67 12.93 25.78
C GLY A 332 19.23 12.79 24.30
N PRO A 333 20.14 12.75 23.33
CA PRO A 333 19.83 12.90 21.89
C PRO A 333 19.34 11.63 21.17
N MET A 334 19.43 10.45 21.79
CA MET A 334 19.22 9.15 21.10
C MET A 334 17.83 8.53 21.28
N ARG A 335 16.86 9.24 21.88
CA ARG A 335 15.53 8.67 22.08
C ARG A 335 14.78 8.63 20.75
N LYS A 336 14.57 7.41 20.25
CA LYS A 336 13.77 7.14 19.05
C LYS A 336 12.28 7.00 19.40
N TYR A 337 11.43 7.29 18.42
CA TYR A 337 9.98 7.21 18.50
C TYR A 337 9.38 7.94 19.71
N TYR A 338 10.02 9.05 20.11
CA TYR A 338 9.59 9.81 21.27
C TYR A 338 8.50 10.78 20.87
N TRP A 339 7.30 10.57 21.39
CA TRP A 339 6.16 11.45 21.21
C TRP A 339 5.53 11.72 22.56
N ARG A 340 5.55 12.96 23.04
CA ARG A 340 5.01 13.35 24.35
C ARG A 340 4.08 14.55 24.24
N GLY A 341 2.95 14.51 24.92
CA GLY A 341 1.95 15.59 24.92
C GLY A 341 0.71 15.23 25.75
N LEU A 342 -0.29 16.10 25.77
CA LEU A 342 -1.57 15.79 26.44
C LEU A 342 -2.35 14.76 25.61
N GLY A 343 -2.20 13.47 25.94
CA GLY A 343 -2.80 12.35 25.22
C GLY A 343 -4.34 12.29 25.28
N TYR A 344 -4.95 11.94 24.15
CA TYR A 344 -6.36 11.63 23.94
C TYR A 344 -6.50 10.22 23.35
N TRP A 345 -7.41 9.42 23.92
CA TRP A 345 -7.64 8.03 23.55
C TRP A 345 -9.11 7.74 23.40
N ASN A 346 -9.45 6.87 22.44
CA ASN A 346 -10.81 6.42 22.16
C ASN A 346 -11.79 7.60 21.98
N ILE A 347 -11.38 8.60 21.21
CA ILE A 347 -12.21 9.75 20.89
C ILE A 347 -12.89 9.53 19.52
N PRO A 348 -14.23 9.53 19.44
CA PRO A 348 -14.94 9.45 18.17
C PRO A 348 -14.84 10.76 17.38
N PRO A 349 -14.90 10.72 16.04
CA PRO A 349 -15.03 11.92 15.24
C PRO A 349 -16.36 12.62 15.53
N ILE A 350 -16.32 13.94 15.73
CA ILE A 350 -17.52 14.73 15.96
C ILE A 350 -18.21 14.96 14.61
N GLN A 351 -19.47 14.52 14.49
CA GLN A 351 -20.29 14.61 13.27
C GLN A 351 -21.33 15.74 13.36
N ASP A 352 -20.99 16.83 14.04
CA ASP A 352 -21.86 18.00 14.25
C ASP A 352 -21.20 19.24 13.66
N SER A 353 -21.84 19.85 12.67
CA SER A 353 -21.26 20.94 11.87
C SER A 353 -21.18 22.26 12.64
N SER A 354 -21.91 22.37 13.75
CA SER A 354 -21.80 23.50 14.68
C SER A 354 -20.53 23.43 15.54
N ASN A 355 -19.89 22.25 15.63
CA ASN A 355 -18.68 22.07 16.41
C ASN A 355 -17.42 22.40 15.61
N LYS A 356 -16.56 23.26 16.17
CA LYS A 356 -15.29 23.65 15.52
C LYS A 356 -14.35 22.48 15.21
N ASN A 357 -14.48 21.37 15.95
CA ASN A 357 -13.66 20.17 15.85
C ASN A 357 -14.34 19.06 15.03
N ALA A 358 -15.39 19.37 14.25
CA ALA A 358 -16.06 18.39 13.41
C ALA A 358 -15.11 17.74 12.39
N ALA A 359 -15.27 16.43 12.19
CA ALA A 359 -14.41 15.62 11.33
C ALA A 359 -15.26 14.66 10.46
N PHE A 360 -16.00 15.24 9.51
CA PHE A 360 -16.89 14.51 8.60
C PHE A 360 -16.15 13.64 7.56
N ASP A 361 -14.91 14.03 7.28
CA ASP A 361 -13.98 13.39 6.36
C ASP A 361 -13.32 12.14 6.95
N TYR A 362 -13.27 12.03 8.28
CA TYR A 362 -12.74 10.87 8.98
C TYR A 362 -13.79 9.75 9.10
N LYS A 363 -13.57 8.64 8.39
CA LYS A 363 -14.56 7.55 8.24
C LYS A 363 -14.46 6.42 9.27
N LEU A 364 -13.41 6.41 10.09
CA LEU A 364 -13.26 5.40 11.13
C LEU A 364 -13.99 5.85 12.40
N PRO A 365 -14.49 4.91 13.22
CA PRO A 365 -15.39 5.26 14.31
C PRO A 365 -14.66 5.86 15.54
N LEU A 366 -13.33 5.72 15.62
CA LEU A 366 -12.48 6.37 16.62
C LEU A 366 -11.21 6.88 15.95
N PHE A 367 -10.72 8.03 16.40
CA PHE A 367 -9.36 8.46 16.06
C PHE A 367 -8.33 7.51 16.70
N PRO A 368 -7.17 7.29 16.04
CA PRO A 368 -6.01 6.74 16.72
C PRO A 368 -5.61 7.65 17.88
N PRO A 369 -4.89 7.15 18.89
CA PRO A 369 -4.39 8.00 19.97
C PRO A 369 -3.64 9.20 19.42
N PHE A 370 -3.90 10.38 19.98
CA PHE A 370 -3.29 11.64 19.57
C PHE A 370 -2.97 12.53 20.77
N THR A 371 -2.19 13.60 20.58
CA THR A 371 -1.89 14.59 21.63
C THR A 371 -2.49 15.92 21.26
N ALA A 372 -3.02 16.67 22.25
CA ALA A 372 -3.52 18.02 22.04
C ALA A 372 -2.53 18.91 21.28
N GLY A 373 -3.05 19.76 20.40
CA GLY A 373 -2.23 20.73 19.66
C GLY A 373 -1.51 21.78 20.52
N ALA A 374 -1.93 21.91 21.79
CA ALA A 374 -1.40 22.88 22.75
C ALA A 374 0.13 22.80 22.93
N LEU A 375 0.68 21.59 23.12
CA LEU A 375 2.12 21.33 23.13
C LEU A 375 2.35 19.85 22.86
N TYR A 376 3.25 19.54 21.93
CA TYR A 376 3.82 18.19 21.84
C TYR A 376 5.29 18.22 21.43
N ILE A 377 5.98 17.16 21.84
CA ILE A 377 7.41 16.96 21.61
C ILE A 377 7.60 15.70 20.80
N LEU A 378 8.38 15.80 19.71
CA LEU A 378 8.66 14.70 18.79
C LEU A 378 10.17 14.52 18.63
N SER A 379 10.67 13.28 18.60
CA SER A 379 12.03 13.00 18.17
C SER A 379 12.18 13.14 16.64
N ARG A 380 13.39 13.45 16.18
CA ARG A 380 13.67 13.69 14.75
C ARG A 380 13.26 12.53 13.83
N ASP A 381 13.41 11.29 14.27
CA ASP A 381 13.04 10.11 13.49
C ASP A 381 11.53 10.06 13.19
N LEU A 382 10.67 10.55 14.08
CA LEU A 382 9.23 10.69 13.82
C LEU A 382 8.96 11.70 12.70
N ILE A 383 9.71 12.81 12.67
CA ILE A 383 9.60 13.81 11.61
C ILE A 383 9.99 13.21 10.26
N SER A 384 11.08 12.44 10.21
CA SER A 384 11.51 11.76 8.99
C SER A 384 10.55 10.64 8.55
N LEU A 385 9.80 10.02 9.46
CA LEU A 385 8.72 9.08 9.12
C LEU A 385 7.49 9.80 8.55
N ILE A 386 7.11 10.92 9.17
CA ILE A 386 5.95 11.72 8.74
C ILE A 386 6.22 12.36 7.37
N VAL A 387 7.43 12.90 7.14
CA VAL A 387 7.82 13.61 5.90
C VAL A 387 8.39 12.60 4.87
N THR A 388 7.50 11.93 4.16
CA THR A 388 7.81 10.95 3.09
C THR A 388 6.93 11.18 1.85
N ASP A 389 7.19 10.53 0.72
CA ASP A 389 6.37 10.71 -0.50
C ASP A 389 5.08 9.86 -0.54
N THR A 390 4.59 9.38 0.62
CA THR A 390 3.39 8.54 0.70
C THR A 390 2.08 9.36 0.70
N PRO A 391 0.98 8.83 0.13
CA PRO A 391 -0.36 9.43 0.30
C PRO A 391 -0.73 9.58 1.79
N ARG A 392 -1.30 10.73 2.16
CA ARG A 392 -1.74 11.02 3.55
C ARG A 392 -3.17 11.51 3.58
N VAL A 393 -3.83 11.22 4.71
CA VAL A 393 -5.11 11.85 5.06
C VAL A 393 -4.82 13.13 5.83
N PHE A 394 -5.47 14.22 5.44
CA PHE A 394 -5.46 15.50 6.14
C PHE A 394 -6.87 15.75 6.65
N THR A 395 -7.00 16.07 7.93
CA THR A 395 -8.22 16.54 8.59
C THR A 395 -7.99 18.00 9.00
N LYS A 396 -9.05 18.68 9.45
CA LYS A 396 -8.97 20.08 9.89
C LYS A 396 -8.05 20.30 11.10
N ASN A 397 -8.03 19.36 12.04
CA ASN A 397 -7.30 19.49 13.30
C ASN A 397 -5.94 18.78 13.19
N GLU A 398 -4.87 19.54 13.41
CA GLU A 398 -3.50 19.05 13.21
C GLU A 398 -3.08 17.99 14.24
N ASP A 399 -3.61 18.10 15.45
CA ASP A 399 -3.37 17.16 16.54
C ASP A 399 -3.92 15.76 16.23
N GLN A 400 -5.16 15.68 15.75
CA GLN A 400 -5.76 14.43 15.27
C GLN A 400 -4.95 13.85 14.11
N ASN A 401 -4.45 14.72 13.22
CA ASN A 401 -3.62 14.31 12.09
C ASN A 401 -2.31 13.66 12.48
N LEU A 402 -1.65 14.15 13.53
CA LEU A 402 -0.43 13.54 14.04
C LEU A 402 -0.66 12.07 14.44
N GLY A 403 -1.76 11.78 15.15
CA GLY A 403 -2.17 10.42 15.46
C GLY A 403 -2.48 9.58 14.23
N ILE A 404 -3.16 10.15 13.23
CA ILE A 404 -3.44 9.48 11.95
C ILE A 404 -2.16 9.14 11.19
N TRP A 405 -1.18 10.04 11.13
CA TRP A 405 0.07 9.82 10.39
C TRP A 405 0.99 8.81 11.05
N LEU A 406 0.94 8.70 12.39
CA LEU A 406 1.76 7.76 13.16
C LEU A 406 1.10 6.40 13.36
N PHE A 407 -0.21 6.28 13.14
CA PHE A 407 -0.98 5.04 13.32
C PHE A 407 -0.43 3.83 12.55
N PRO A 408 -0.03 3.93 11.26
CA PRO A 408 0.50 2.79 10.52
C PRO A 408 1.79 2.20 11.11
N TYR A 409 2.51 2.97 11.93
CA TYR A 409 3.76 2.58 12.56
C TYR A 409 3.57 2.06 14.01
N ASN A 410 2.32 2.03 14.50
CA ASN A 410 1.99 1.66 15.88
C ASN A 410 2.75 2.46 16.96
N ILE A 411 3.01 3.75 16.68
CA ILE A 411 3.68 4.66 17.61
C ILE A 411 2.61 5.36 18.44
N GLN A 412 2.78 5.35 19.76
CA GLN A 412 1.78 5.83 20.72
C GLN A 412 2.28 7.05 21.50
N PRO A 413 1.40 7.98 21.89
CA PRO A 413 1.79 9.16 22.63
C PRO A 413 2.08 8.84 24.11
N ILE A 414 3.07 9.52 24.67
CA ILE A 414 3.35 9.56 26.10
C ILE A 414 2.54 10.70 26.69
N HIS A 415 1.58 10.38 27.56
CA HIS A 415 0.72 11.37 28.19
C HIS A 415 1.48 12.26 29.18
N ASP A 416 1.26 13.58 29.11
CA ASP A 416 1.71 14.55 30.10
C ASP A 416 0.58 15.53 30.46
N LYS A 417 0.00 15.33 31.64
CA LYS A 417 -1.10 16.17 32.15
C LYS A 417 -0.70 17.62 32.42
N ARG A 418 0.60 17.92 32.57
CA ARG A 418 1.10 19.29 32.84
C ARG A 418 0.90 20.23 31.64
N ILE A 419 0.41 19.71 30.52
CA ILE A 419 0.05 20.45 29.31
C ILE A 419 -1.47 20.60 29.30
N GLN A 420 -1.99 21.82 29.13
CA GLN A 420 -3.43 22.06 29.04
C GLN A 420 -3.80 22.97 27.87
N GLN A 421 -4.85 22.56 27.14
CA GLN A 421 -5.42 23.28 26.00
C GLN A 421 -6.56 24.25 26.39
N ALA A 422 -6.96 24.24 27.66
CA ALA A 422 -7.97 25.13 28.21
C ALA A 422 -7.31 26.20 29.06
N ASP A 423 -8.01 27.32 29.25
CA ASP A 423 -7.54 28.41 30.10
C ASP A 423 -7.75 28.08 31.59
N VAL A 424 -6.91 27.18 32.08
CA VAL A 424 -6.84 26.66 33.46
C VAL A 424 -5.41 26.80 33.99
N CYS A 425 -5.21 26.76 35.30
CA CYS A 425 -3.88 26.95 35.87
C CYS A 425 -3.65 26.07 37.11
N GLU A 426 -2.62 25.23 37.03
CA GLU A 426 -2.06 24.47 38.14
C GLU A 426 -0.55 24.73 38.20
N ASP A 427 0.01 24.82 39.41
CA ASP A 427 1.36 25.36 39.62
C ASP A 427 2.49 24.51 39.03
N ASP A 428 2.24 23.24 38.72
CA ASP A 428 3.19 22.30 38.11
C ASP A 428 3.04 22.18 36.58
N MET A 429 2.16 22.96 35.94
CA MET A 429 2.01 22.95 34.49
C MET A 429 3.31 23.38 33.78
N ILE A 430 3.56 22.76 32.63
CA ILE A 430 4.65 23.12 31.72
C ILE A 430 4.13 23.89 30.49
N ALA A 431 2.84 23.77 30.18
CA ALA A 431 2.21 24.52 29.10
C ALA A 431 0.76 24.89 29.44
N LYS A 432 0.45 26.19 29.36
CA LYS A 432 -0.87 26.75 29.64
C LYS A 432 -1.39 27.56 28.47
N HIS A 433 -2.64 27.30 28.07
CA HIS A 433 -3.38 28.10 27.09
C HIS A 433 -3.88 29.42 27.65
N PHE A 434 -3.89 30.46 26.82
CA PHE A 434 -4.47 31.77 27.11
C PHE A 434 -5.58 32.08 26.10
N SER A 435 -6.81 32.24 26.58
CA SER A 435 -7.95 32.48 25.70
C SER A 435 -8.33 33.95 25.63
N ASP A 436 -8.60 34.45 24.42
CA ASP A 436 -9.16 35.78 24.20
C ASP A 436 -10.64 35.89 24.66
N SER A 437 -11.29 34.77 25.01
CA SER A 437 -12.73 34.70 25.30
C SER A 437 -13.10 35.03 26.75
N TYR A 438 -12.15 34.93 27.68
CA TYR A 438 -12.37 35.25 29.10
C TYR A 438 -11.61 36.53 29.41
N GLY A 439 -12.30 37.68 29.37
CA GLY A 439 -11.72 39.03 29.52
C GLY A 439 -10.43 39.05 30.35
N ILE A 440 -9.30 39.23 29.66
CA ILE A 440 -7.96 38.97 30.19
C ILE A 440 -7.69 39.91 31.37
N THR A 441 -7.56 39.36 32.57
CA THR A 441 -7.13 40.12 33.77
C THR A 441 -5.61 40.08 33.96
N ARG A 442 -4.92 39.04 33.46
CA ARG A 442 -3.46 38.87 33.48
C ARG A 442 -2.95 38.13 32.24
N SER A 443 -1.75 38.50 31.79
CA SER A 443 -1.11 38.07 30.55
C SER A 443 -0.04 36.98 30.77
N MET A 444 0.49 36.40 29.68
CA MET A 444 1.65 35.49 29.74
C MET A 444 2.88 36.12 30.40
N LYS A 445 3.02 37.45 30.30
CA LYS A 445 4.12 38.20 30.91
C LYS A 445 4.03 38.21 32.43
N ASP A 446 2.82 38.36 32.98
CA ASP A 446 2.60 38.27 34.43
C ASP A 446 2.94 36.87 34.96
N MET A 447 2.66 35.82 34.18
CA MET A 447 3.02 34.45 34.52
C MET A 447 4.54 34.23 34.45
N TYR A 448 5.20 34.76 33.44
CA TYR A 448 6.66 34.80 33.35
C TYR A 448 7.26 35.48 34.59
N GLU A 449 6.72 36.65 34.99
CA GLU A 449 7.15 37.38 36.19
C GLU A 449 6.94 36.60 37.48
N ASN A 450 5.90 35.77 37.59
CA ASN A 450 5.75 34.86 38.72
C ASN A 450 6.90 33.85 38.76
N VAL A 451 7.20 33.22 37.62
CA VAL A 451 8.25 32.19 37.50
C VAL A 451 9.64 32.74 37.85
N ILE A 452 10.04 33.86 37.24
CA ILE A 452 11.39 34.42 37.47
C ILE A 452 11.58 34.96 38.89
N ASN A 453 10.50 35.43 39.53
CA ASN A 453 10.53 35.91 40.92
C ASN A 453 10.30 34.78 41.95
N ARG A 454 10.32 33.51 41.52
CA ARG A 454 10.11 32.33 42.39
C ARG A 454 8.79 32.36 43.17
N ARG A 455 7.78 33.02 42.62
CA ARG A 455 6.39 32.96 43.09
C ARG A 455 5.72 31.70 42.52
N ARG A 456 4.55 31.36 43.06
CA ARG A 456 3.69 30.32 42.46
C ARG A 456 3.31 30.75 41.05
N MET A 457 3.47 29.86 40.07
CA MET A 457 3.25 30.20 38.66
C MET A 457 1.84 30.75 38.43
N CYS A 458 0.85 30.15 39.08
CA CYS A 458 -0.56 30.53 38.96
C CYS A 458 -0.99 31.63 39.94
N GLU A 459 -0.07 32.31 40.62
CA GLU A 459 -0.40 33.38 41.55
C GLU A 459 -1.16 34.53 40.85
N GLY A 460 -2.41 34.73 41.27
CA GLY A 460 -3.34 35.71 40.72
C GLY A 460 -3.88 35.40 39.32
N PHE A 461 -3.71 34.16 38.86
CA PHE A 461 -4.47 33.59 37.74
C PHE A 461 -5.70 32.86 38.25
N THR A 462 -6.74 32.75 37.41
CA THR A 462 -7.95 32.03 37.75
C THR A 462 -7.66 30.55 37.93
N GLN A 463 -7.81 30.06 39.16
CA GLN A 463 -7.77 28.62 39.48
C GLN A 463 -9.18 28.11 39.82
N THR A 464 -10.23 28.85 39.50
CA THR A 464 -11.61 28.46 39.84
C THR A 464 -12.03 27.20 39.09
N TYR A 465 -11.50 26.99 37.88
CA TYR A 465 -11.82 25.87 37.02
C TYR A 465 -10.78 24.75 37.11
N CYS A 466 -11.26 23.51 37.08
CA CYS A 466 -10.42 22.32 37.14
C CYS A 466 -9.71 22.04 35.81
N ALA A 467 -8.40 21.78 35.87
CA ALA A 467 -7.63 21.29 34.73
C ALA A 467 -7.90 19.81 34.43
N LEU A 468 -7.82 19.42 33.16
CA LEU A 468 -8.03 18.02 32.76
C LEU A 468 -6.95 17.14 33.38
N CYS A 469 -7.33 15.96 33.92
CA CYS A 469 -6.44 15.04 34.62
C CYS A 469 -5.84 15.55 35.93
N TYR A 470 -6.36 16.66 36.48
CA TYR A 470 -6.05 17.13 37.83
C TYR A 470 -7.19 16.86 38.80
N SER A 471 -6.89 16.95 40.10
CA SER A 471 -7.88 16.89 41.17
C SER A 471 -8.78 18.13 41.13
N CYS A 472 -10.10 17.93 41.08
CA CYS A 472 -11.08 19.02 41.05
C CYS A 472 -11.61 19.41 42.43
N GLY A 473 -10.97 18.97 43.52
CA GLY A 473 -11.39 19.29 44.88
C GLY A 473 -11.46 20.81 45.12
N GLY A 474 -12.65 21.34 45.42
CA GLY A 474 -12.86 22.77 45.68
C GLY A 474 -12.94 23.66 44.42
N ARG A 475 -13.01 23.08 43.22
CA ARG A 475 -13.22 23.81 41.94
C ARG A 475 -14.71 23.88 41.58
N VAL A 476 -15.11 24.83 40.72
CA VAL A 476 -16.53 25.06 40.38
C VAL A 476 -17.07 24.13 39.29
N ASN A 477 -16.19 23.43 38.58
CA ASN A 477 -16.54 22.45 37.55
C ASN A 477 -15.70 21.19 37.74
N HIS A 478 -16.19 20.08 37.20
CA HIS A 478 -15.41 18.86 37.07
C HIS A 478 -15.38 18.43 35.61
N TRP A 479 -14.20 18.08 35.09
CA TRP A 479 -14.08 17.57 33.72
C TRP A 479 -14.91 16.29 33.44
N ARG A 480 -15.41 15.58 34.47
CA ARG A 480 -16.34 14.44 34.31
C ARG A 480 -17.72 14.92 33.85
N GLU A 481 -18.11 16.14 34.19
CA GLU A 481 -19.36 16.78 33.75
C GLU A 481 -19.32 17.07 32.25
N TRP A 482 -18.13 17.21 31.67
CA TRP A 482 -17.93 17.35 30.22
C TRP A 482 -17.82 15.99 29.52
N GLY A 483 -18.09 14.90 30.23
CA GLY A 483 -18.06 13.55 29.69
C GLY A 483 -16.66 12.97 29.51
N PHE A 484 -15.64 13.53 30.15
CA PHE A 484 -14.27 13.02 30.10
C PHE A 484 -13.93 12.12 31.28
N GLU A 485 -13.00 11.18 31.03
CA GLU A 485 -12.30 10.39 32.03
C GLU A 485 -10.79 10.51 31.79
N CYS A 486 -9.98 10.41 32.84
CA CYS A 486 -8.52 10.44 32.70
C CYS A 486 -7.89 9.16 33.25
N ASP A 487 -7.00 8.59 32.45
CA ASP A 487 -6.12 7.47 32.76
C ASP A 487 -4.68 7.99 32.89
N ASP A 488 -3.98 7.62 33.96
CA ASP A 488 -2.64 8.14 34.25
C ASP A 488 -1.60 7.81 33.16
N THR A 489 -1.86 6.79 32.35
CA THR A 489 -0.97 6.32 31.27
C THR A 489 -1.41 6.78 29.89
N LYS A 490 -2.71 6.71 29.59
CA LYS A 490 -3.28 7.03 28.27
C LYS A 490 -3.68 8.50 28.15
N GLY A 491 -4.04 9.14 29.26
CA GLY A 491 -4.58 10.48 29.29
C GLY A 491 -6.10 10.52 29.18
N ILE A 492 -6.61 11.43 28.37
CA ILE A 492 -8.03 11.77 28.32
C ILE A 492 -8.80 10.78 27.45
N THR A 493 -9.90 10.29 27.98
CA THR A 493 -10.87 9.40 27.32
C THR A 493 -12.28 9.93 27.57
N LEU A 494 -13.30 9.29 26.99
CA LEU A 494 -14.70 9.57 27.34
C LEU A 494 -15.16 8.72 28.53
N LEU A 495 -15.85 9.37 29.47
CA LEU A 495 -16.51 8.75 30.64
C LEU A 495 -17.49 7.66 30.22
N ASN A 496 -18.22 7.92 29.13
CA ASN A 496 -19.08 6.95 28.47
C ASN A 496 -18.61 6.80 27.03
N GLN A 497 -17.96 5.67 26.75
CA GLN A 497 -17.55 5.34 25.39
C GLN A 497 -18.79 5.14 24.51
N PRO A 498 -18.85 5.73 23.30
CA PRO A 498 -19.94 5.47 22.38
C PRO A 498 -20.00 3.96 22.10
N LYS A 499 -21.23 3.41 21.98
CA LYS A 499 -21.38 2.06 21.44
C LYS A 499 -20.90 2.10 20.00
N LEU A 500 -19.70 1.57 19.79
CA LEU A 500 -19.16 1.30 18.47
C LEU A 500 -20.11 0.33 17.76
N PHE A 501 -20.98 0.88 16.91
CA PHE A 501 -21.64 0.11 15.87
C PHE A 501 -20.59 -0.24 14.84
N LEU A 502 -19.76 -1.22 15.17
CA LEU A 502 -19.09 -2.00 14.15
C LEU A 502 -20.22 -2.63 13.32
N PRO A 503 -20.27 -2.46 11.98
CA PRO A 503 -21.25 -3.12 11.13
C PRO A 503 -21.10 -4.63 11.30
N ASP A 504 -21.88 -5.18 12.23
CA ASP A 504 -21.70 -6.46 12.90
C ASP A 504 -20.27 -6.78 13.35
N ALA A 505 -20.14 -7.31 14.56
CA ALA A 505 -18.89 -7.95 15.00
C ALA A 505 -18.46 -9.15 14.11
N ALA A 506 -19.22 -9.47 13.05
CA ALA A 506 -18.83 -10.36 11.96
C ALA A 506 -17.66 -9.81 11.11
N TYR A 507 -17.44 -8.49 11.05
CA TYR A 507 -16.38 -7.87 10.23
C TYR A 507 -15.27 -7.15 11.01
N ALA A 508 -15.30 -7.20 12.35
CA ALA A 508 -14.11 -6.89 13.13
C ALA A 508 -13.11 -8.04 12.90
N ILE A 509 -12.16 -7.85 11.98
CA ILE A 509 -11.01 -8.76 11.83
C ILE A 509 -10.19 -8.64 13.12
N LYS A 510 -10.56 -9.40 14.15
CA LYS A 510 -9.65 -9.71 15.25
C LYS A 510 -8.41 -10.32 14.59
N LEU A 511 -7.28 -9.63 14.67
CA LEU A 511 -5.98 -10.23 14.41
C LEU A 511 -5.90 -11.48 15.29
N PHE A 512 -5.92 -12.65 14.65
CA PHE A 512 -5.87 -13.94 15.35
C PHE A 512 -4.47 -14.26 15.86
N ASP A 513 -3.46 -13.55 15.34
CA ASP A 513 -2.08 -13.76 15.70
C ASP A 513 -1.76 -12.98 16.99
N ARG A 514 -1.27 -13.68 18.02
CA ARG A 514 -0.71 -13.06 19.21
C ARG A 514 0.70 -12.59 18.89
N GLU A 515 0.95 -11.28 18.98
CA GLU A 515 2.21 -10.67 18.52
C GLU A 515 3.44 -10.96 19.42
N ASN A 516 3.26 -11.56 20.61
CA ASN A 516 4.34 -11.77 21.58
C ASN A 516 4.42 -13.23 22.06
N MET A 517 4.79 -14.14 21.17
CA MET A 517 5.05 -15.55 21.52
C MET A 517 6.54 -15.84 21.40
N THR A 518 7.12 -16.46 22.42
CA THR A 518 8.52 -16.88 22.40
C THR A 518 8.61 -18.25 21.72
N ILE A 519 9.35 -18.33 20.61
CA ILE A 519 9.55 -19.59 19.87
C ILE A 519 10.09 -20.68 20.82
N GLY A 520 9.42 -21.82 20.84
CA GLY A 520 9.77 -22.96 21.70
C GLY A 520 9.16 -22.91 23.11
N SER A 521 8.34 -21.90 23.43
CA SER A 521 7.56 -21.88 24.68
C SER A 521 6.38 -22.88 24.62
N LYS A 522 5.68 -23.06 25.73
CA LYS A 522 4.45 -23.89 25.77
C LYS A 522 3.35 -23.33 24.85
N GLU A 523 3.34 -22.03 24.66
CA GLU A 523 2.39 -21.35 23.81
C GLU A 523 2.77 -21.51 22.32
N ASP A 524 4.07 -21.60 21.99
CA ASP A 524 4.58 -21.74 20.63
C ASP A 524 5.58 -22.92 20.49
N GLU A 525 5.06 -24.13 20.68
CA GLU A 525 5.86 -25.36 20.70
C GLU A 525 6.54 -25.67 19.35
N TRP A 526 7.66 -26.37 19.41
CA TRP A 526 8.39 -26.82 18.23
C TRP A 526 7.58 -27.86 17.43
N ILE A 527 7.47 -27.64 16.12
CA ILE A 527 7.09 -28.66 15.14
C ILE A 527 8.35 -29.40 14.67
N ILE A 528 9.42 -28.64 14.38
CA ILE A 528 10.76 -29.14 14.13
C ILE A 528 11.69 -28.42 15.10
N GLU A 529 12.26 -29.18 16.03
CA GLU A 529 13.12 -28.67 17.11
C GLU A 529 14.20 -27.70 16.60
N GLY A 530 14.26 -26.51 17.19
CA GLY A 530 15.27 -25.49 16.89
C GLY A 530 15.11 -24.81 15.52
N LEU A 531 14.05 -25.09 14.77
CA LEU A 531 13.89 -24.61 13.39
C LEU A 531 12.51 -24.02 13.10
N LEU A 532 11.44 -24.72 13.47
CA LEU A 532 10.06 -24.35 13.14
C LEU A 532 9.12 -24.61 14.32
N SER A 533 8.42 -23.59 14.80
CA SER A 533 7.37 -23.69 15.82
C SER A 533 5.96 -23.69 15.21
N LYS A 534 4.92 -23.69 16.04
CA LYS A 534 3.51 -23.62 15.61
C LYS A 534 3.17 -22.31 14.88
N HIS A 535 3.88 -21.21 15.18
CA HIS A 535 3.54 -19.87 14.69
C HIS A 535 4.69 -19.11 14.01
N SER A 536 5.95 -19.53 14.16
CA SER A 536 7.08 -18.87 13.50
C SER A 536 8.23 -19.84 13.19
N SER A 537 9.28 -19.34 12.53
CA SER A 537 10.55 -20.05 12.36
C SER A 537 11.71 -19.15 12.76
N ILE A 538 12.89 -19.74 12.97
CA ILE A 538 14.10 -18.96 13.26
C ILE A 538 14.50 -17.99 12.14
N TYR A 539 13.95 -18.15 10.93
CA TYR A 539 14.23 -17.29 9.77
C TYR A 539 13.13 -16.28 9.48
N SER A 540 11.90 -16.52 9.94
CA SER A 540 10.70 -15.81 9.47
C SER A 540 10.74 -14.30 9.66
N ASP A 541 11.33 -13.84 10.77
CA ASP A 541 11.41 -12.43 11.14
C ASP A 541 12.83 -11.84 10.92
N THR A 542 13.65 -12.51 10.09
CA THR A 542 15.05 -12.13 9.79
C THR A 542 15.24 -11.85 8.30
N GLU A 543 16.35 -11.22 7.90
CA GLU A 543 16.72 -11.05 6.48
C GLU A 543 16.98 -12.39 5.74
N GLN A 544 17.07 -13.51 6.46
CA GLN A 544 17.26 -14.85 5.89
C GLN A 544 15.94 -15.59 5.61
N TRP A 545 14.78 -14.93 5.75
CA TRP A 545 13.45 -15.51 5.49
C TRP A 545 13.33 -16.19 4.12
N TYR A 546 14.08 -15.73 3.12
CA TYR A 546 14.11 -16.29 1.76
C TYR A 546 14.66 -17.73 1.68
N LEU A 547 15.34 -18.20 2.73
CA LEU A 547 15.84 -19.58 2.82
C LEU A 547 14.71 -20.59 3.10
N LEU A 548 13.56 -20.15 3.61
CA LEU A 548 12.40 -21.00 3.87
C LEU A 548 11.72 -21.38 2.56
N HIS A 549 11.62 -22.69 2.29
CA HIS A 549 10.95 -23.23 1.12
C HIS A 549 9.84 -24.20 1.55
N TRP A 550 8.66 -24.02 0.99
CA TRP A 550 7.46 -24.79 1.28
C TRP A 550 7.03 -25.59 0.06
N MET A 551 6.73 -26.86 0.28
CA MET A 551 6.13 -27.74 -0.70
C MET A 551 5.00 -28.54 -0.06
N LEU A 552 4.07 -29.00 -0.89
CA LEU A 552 2.95 -29.82 -0.44
C LEU A 552 2.88 -31.14 -1.21
N TRP A 553 2.71 -32.25 -0.50
CA TRP A 553 2.51 -33.57 -1.08
C TRP A 553 1.42 -34.36 -0.37
N VAL A 554 0.29 -34.59 -1.03
CA VAL A 554 -0.93 -35.12 -0.40
C VAL A 554 -1.39 -36.45 -0.99
N THR A 555 -0.71 -36.94 -2.02
CA THR A 555 -0.97 -38.23 -2.70
C THR A 555 -0.09 -39.33 -2.14
N ASP A 556 -0.40 -40.58 -2.44
CA ASP A 556 0.37 -41.75 -1.97
C ASP A 556 1.89 -41.64 -2.28
N GLN A 557 2.73 -42.23 -1.44
CA GLN A 557 4.18 -42.21 -1.62
C GLN A 557 4.61 -42.83 -2.96
N SER A 558 3.89 -43.84 -3.46
CA SER A 558 4.20 -44.51 -4.72
C SER A 558 4.07 -43.60 -5.95
N THR A 559 3.36 -42.47 -5.86
CA THR A 559 3.24 -41.50 -6.95
C THR A 559 4.39 -40.48 -6.97
N PHE A 560 5.33 -40.57 -6.02
CA PHE A 560 6.50 -39.70 -5.96
C PHE A 560 7.54 -40.11 -7.02
N LEU A 561 7.52 -39.41 -8.15
CA LEU A 561 8.35 -39.68 -9.33
C LEU A 561 9.81 -39.20 -9.20
N GLU A 562 10.69 -39.76 -10.03
CA GLU A 562 12.10 -39.35 -10.19
C GLU A 562 12.24 -37.83 -10.37
N ARG A 563 11.38 -37.23 -11.19
CA ARG A 563 11.42 -35.78 -11.46
C ARG A 563 11.25 -34.92 -10.21
N HIS A 564 10.49 -35.37 -9.20
CA HIS A 564 10.27 -34.58 -7.98
C HIS A 564 11.53 -34.54 -7.12
N TYR A 565 12.30 -35.64 -7.05
CA TYR A 565 13.63 -35.63 -6.45
C TYR A 565 14.54 -34.60 -7.14
N LYS A 566 14.50 -34.56 -8.48
CA LYS A 566 15.29 -33.60 -9.25
C LYS A 566 14.84 -32.16 -9.03
N THR A 567 13.53 -31.89 -8.96
CA THR A 567 13.02 -30.57 -8.58
C THR A 567 13.58 -30.08 -7.24
N ILE A 568 13.64 -30.96 -6.24
CA ILE A 568 14.18 -30.65 -4.91
C ILE A 568 15.69 -30.37 -4.97
N GLU A 569 16.46 -31.23 -5.63
CA GLU A 569 17.92 -31.04 -5.80
C GLU A 569 18.26 -29.70 -6.45
N MET A 570 17.46 -29.29 -7.44
CA MET A 570 17.63 -28.05 -8.16
C MET A 570 17.48 -26.78 -7.29
N ILE A 571 16.67 -26.83 -6.22
CA ILE A 571 16.64 -25.73 -5.23
C ILE A 571 18.01 -25.59 -4.58
N TRP A 572 18.59 -26.69 -4.10
CA TRP A 572 19.88 -26.67 -3.40
C TRP A 572 21.07 -26.41 -4.31
N VAL A 573 20.97 -26.67 -5.62
CA VAL A 573 21.99 -26.21 -6.58
C VAL A 573 22.09 -24.68 -6.58
N HIS A 574 20.96 -24.00 -6.51
CA HIS A 574 20.92 -22.53 -6.56
C HIS A 574 20.93 -21.86 -5.19
N THR A 575 20.45 -22.54 -4.15
CA THR A 575 20.39 -22.07 -2.76
C THR A 575 20.75 -23.22 -1.80
N PRO A 576 22.04 -23.57 -1.64
CA PRO A 576 22.45 -24.74 -0.83
C PRO A 576 22.04 -24.67 0.64
N ASN A 577 21.81 -23.47 1.17
CA ASN A 577 21.34 -23.23 2.54
C ASN A 577 19.81 -23.23 2.68
N ALA A 578 19.06 -23.51 1.61
CA ALA A 578 17.61 -23.58 1.66
C ALA A 578 17.13 -24.67 2.63
N VAL A 579 16.11 -24.33 3.40
CA VAL A 579 15.41 -25.24 4.31
C VAL A 579 14.06 -25.57 3.69
N ILE A 580 13.88 -26.83 3.33
CA ILE A 580 12.69 -27.30 2.62
C ILE A 580 11.75 -28.01 3.60
N PHE A 581 10.53 -27.53 3.71
CA PHE A 581 9.46 -28.19 4.42
C PHE A 581 8.48 -28.80 3.44
N VAL A 582 8.39 -30.12 3.46
CA VAL A 582 7.42 -30.89 2.69
C VAL A 582 6.23 -31.18 3.58
N VAL A 583 5.18 -30.39 3.43
CA VAL A 583 3.92 -30.59 4.15
C VAL A 583 3.20 -31.77 3.51
N SER A 584 2.83 -32.78 4.30
CA SER A 584 2.30 -34.04 3.74
C SER A 584 1.31 -34.77 4.64
N THR A 585 0.33 -35.42 4.02
CA THR A 585 -0.55 -36.40 4.67
C THR A 585 0.03 -37.82 4.60
N THR A 586 0.82 -38.13 3.57
CA THR A 586 1.19 -39.51 3.19
C THR A 586 2.66 -39.85 3.42
N LEU A 587 3.60 -38.93 3.18
CA LEU A 587 5.04 -39.24 3.25
C LEU A 587 5.52 -39.45 4.69
N PRO A 588 6.35 -40.47 4.98
CA PRO A 588 6.91 -40.68 6.32
C PRO A 588 7.95 -39.62 6.68
N SER A 589 8.19 -39.41 7.98
CA SER A 589 9.07 -38.33 8.47
C SER A 589 10.53 -38.47 8.03
N ASP A 590 10.99 -39.69 7.78
CA ASP A 590 12.36 -40.04 7.38
C ASP A 590 12.53 -40.23 5.86
N PHE A 591 11.48 -39.93 5.06
CA PHE A 591 11.45 -40.13 3.60
C PHE A 591 12.67 -39.53 2.89
N PHE A 592 13.11 -38.34 3.34
CA PHE A 592 14.24 -37.60 2.76
C PHE A 592 15.56 -37.73 3.55
N SER A 593 15.69 -38.75 4.40
CA SER A 593 16.89 -38.97 5.23
C SER A 593 18.19 -39.08 4.43
N HIS A 594 18.12 -39.49 3.17
CA HIS A 594 19.27 -39.54 2.27
C HIS A 594 19.84 -38.15 1.94
N TYR A 595 19.01 -37.10 1.84
CA TYR A 595 19.49 -35.72 1.70
C TYR A 595 20.03 -35.16 3.01
N GLN A 596 19.36 -35.46 4.14
CA GLN A 596 19.81 -35.04 5.47
C GLN A 596 21.21 -35.57 5.81
N LYS A 597 21.52 -36.82 5.41
CA LYS A 597 22.87 -37.41 5.54
C LYS A 597 23.96 -36.63 4.80
N GLN A 598 23.59 -35.86 3.77
CA GLN A 598 24.48 -35.02 2.96
C GLN A 598 24.58 -33.58 3.50
N GLY A 599 23.90 -33.28 4.61
CA GLY A 599 23.88 -31.95 5.25
C GLY A 599 22.74 -31.04 4.80
N TYR A 600 21.93 -31.45 3.82
CA TYR A 600 20.80 -30.66 3.33
C TYR A 600 19.61 -30.68 4.31
N GLN A 601 18.90 -29.55 4.40
CA GLN A 601 17.78 -29.38 5.32
C GLN A 601 16.46 -29.61 4.59
N ILE A 602 15.88 -30.79 4.79
CA ILE A 602 14.54 -31.12 4.32
C ILE A 602 13.78 -31.90 5.39
N HIS A 603 12.55 -31.49 5.65
CA HIS A 603 11.74 -32.02 6.74
C HIS A 603 10.31 -32.28 6.27
N VAL A 604 9.77 -33.46 6.58
CA VAL A 604 8.37 -33.77 6.29
C VAL A 604 7.52 -33.35 7.48
N ILE A 605 6.58 -32.44 7.24
CA ILE A 605 5.61 -31.98 8.24
C ILE A 605 4.28 -32.67 8.00
N LYS A 606 3.85 -33.50 8.94
CA LYS A 606 2.54 -34.14 8.88
C LYS A 606 1.42 -33.11 9.02
N ILE A 607 0.37 -33.25 8.21
CA ILE A 607 -0.88 -32.49 8.33
C ILE A 607 -2.11 -33.40 8.37
N SER A 608 -3.12 -32.93 9.09
CA SER A 608 -4.47 -33.48 9.16
C SER A 608 -5.42 -32.35 9.57
N LYS A 609 -6.74 -32.57 9.51
CA LYS A 609 -7.73 -31.62 10.06
C LYS A 609 -7.37 -31.21 11.48
N ASP A 610 -7.10 -32.19 12.33
CA ASP A 610 -6.83 -31.96 13.75
C ASP A 610 -5.51 -31.22 13.97
N LEU A 611 -4.45 -31.58 13.24
CA LEU A 611 -3.16 -30.89 13.33
C LEU A 611 -3.23 -29.44 12.84
N LEU A 612 -4.02 -29.16 11.79
CA LEU A 612 -4.21 -27.79 11.31
C LEU A 612 -4.92 -26.93 12.35
N ILE A 613 -5.93 -27.48 13.03
CA ILE A 613 -6.66 -26.78 14.10
C ILE A 613 -5.77 -26.61 15.35
N GLU A 614 -5.09 -27.68 15.77
CA GLU A 614 -4.22 -27.70 16.96
C GLU A 614 -3.07 -26.69 16.84
N ARG A 615 -2.43 -26.64 15.67
CA ARG A 615 -1.33 -25.70 15.39
C ARG A 615 -1.82 -24.29 15.07
N GLN A 616 -3.13 -24.05 15.07
CA GLN A 616 -3.73 -22.79 14.67
C GLN A 616 -3.36 -22.34 13.26
N TRP A 617 -3.20 -23.30 12.34
CA TRP A 617 -2.90 -23.06 10.92
C TRP A 617 -4.17 -22.70 10.14
N TYR A 618 -4.76 -21.58 10.52
CA TYR A 618 -5.86 -20.89 9.86
C TYR A 618 -5.64 -19.36 9.98
N LEU A 619 -6.32 -18.57 9.14
CA LEU A 619 -6.07 -17.13 9.01
C LEU A 619 -7.17 -16.25 9.63
N GLY A 620 -8.28 -16.86 10.04
CA GLY A 620 -9.38 -16.18 10.72
C GLY A 620 -10.53 -17.12 11.04
N TRP A 621 -11.72 -16.56 11.27
CA TRP A 621 -12.91 -17.32 11.64
C TRP A 621 -13.40 -18.21 10.50
N ASN A 622 -13.40 -17.70 9.27
CA ASN A 622 -13.94 -18.41 8.11
C ASN A 622 -13.08 -19.61 7.76
N SER A 623 -11.76 -19.45 7.67
CA SER A 623 -10.86 -20.60 7.45
C SER A 623 -10.87 -21.60 8.61
N ARG A 624 -10.97 -21.13 9.86
CA ARG A 624 -11.11 -22.02 11.02
C ARG A 624 -12.40 -22.84 10.95
N ASP A 625 -13.52 -22.21 10.66
CA ASP A 625 -14.82 -22.89 10.59
C ASP A 625 -14.91 -23.78 9.35
N TRP A 626 -14.31 -23.37 8.23
CA TRP A 626 -14.13 -24.23 7.05
C TRP A 626 -13.41 -25.54 7.41
N LEU A 627 -12.32 -25.47 8.20
CA LEU A 627 -11.64 -26.65 8.74
C LEU A 627 -12.50 -27.47 9.69
N LYS A 628 -13.33 -26.85 10.55
CA LYS A 628 -14.26 -27.60 11.40
C LYS A 628 -15.30 -28.36 10.59
N TYR A 629 -15.76 -27.78 9.48
CA TYR A 629 -16.71 -28.37 8.56
C TYR A 629 -16.06 -29.28 7.50
N TRP A 630 -14.80 -29.67 7.65
CA TRP A 630 -14.05 -30.54 6.74
C TRP A 630 -14.88 -31.68 6.14
N ASP A 631 -15.60 -32.42 7.00
CA ASP A 631 -16.34 -33.61 6.61
C ASP A 631 -17.49 -33.33 5.63
N LYS A 632 -18.00 -32.09 5.63
CA LYS A 632 -19.02 -31.61 4.69
C LYS A 632 -18.46 -31.43 3.28
N TRP A 633 -17.19 -31.05 3.15
CA TRP A 633 -16.59 -30.63 1.89
C TRP A 633 -15.66 -31.69 1.27
N GLN A 634 -15.14 -32.62 2.07
CA GLN A 634 -14.08 -33.55 1.66
C GLN A 634 -14.42 -34.42 0.44
N ASN A 635 -15.71 -34.67 0.20
CA ASN A 635 -16.19 -35.45 -0.94
C ASN A 635 -16.28 -34.64 -2.24
N SER A 636 -15.99 -33.34 -2.22
CA SER A 636 -15.93 -32.52 -3.44
C SER A 636 -14.73 -32.91 -4.30
N GLN A 637 -14.94 -32.92 -5.62
CA GLN A 637 -13.90 -33.13 -6.63
C GLN A 637 -12.71 -32.17 -6.48
N PHE A 638 -12.95 -30.93 -6.01
CA PHE A 638 -11.91 -29.90 -5.92
C PHE A 638 -11.34 -29.70 -4.52
N PHE A 639 -11.81 -30.44 -3.52
CA PHE A 639 -11.43 -30.24 -2.12
C PHE A 639 -9.91 -30.32 -1.90
N VAL A 640 -9.23 -31.30 -2.50
CA VAL A 640 -7.77 -31.46 -2.34
C VAL A 640 -7.00 -30.26 -2.92
N TYR A 641 -7.50 -29.67 -4.00
CA TYR A 641 -6.90 -28.46 -4.60
C TYR A 641 -7.14 -27.23 -3.72
N HIS A 642 -8.37 -27.06 -3.23
CA HIS A 642 -8.70 -25.97 -2.30
C HIS A 642 -7.91 -26.08 -0.99
N MET A 643 -7.71 -27.29 -0.46
CA MET A 643 -6.85 -27.54 0.69
C MET A 643 -5.39 -27.17 0.38
N ALA A 644 -4.90 -27.49 -0.82
CA ALA A 644 -3.56 -27.11 -1.23
C ALA A 644 -3.37 -25.58 -1.36
N ASP A 645 -4.36 -24.89 -1.92
CA ASP A 645 -4.40 -23.43 -2.01
C ASP A 645 -4.50 -22.76 -0.63
N PHE A 646 -5.30 -23.33 0.26
CA PHE A 646 -5.40 -22.88 1.64
C PHE A 646 -4.07 -23.01 2.38
N VAL A 647 -3.46 -24.20 2.33
CA VAL A 647 -2.21 -24.48 3.06
C VAL A 647 -1.08 -23.58 2.54
N ARG A 648 -0.92 -23.39 1.23
CA ARG A 648 0.14 -22.50 0.71
C ARG A 648 -0.01 -21.06 1.20
N TYR A 649 -1.24 -20.53 1.30
CA TYR A 649 -1.48 -19.19 1.83
C TYR A 649 -1.22 -19.10 3.33
N VAL A 650 -1.62 -20.12 4.10
CA VAL A 650 -1.35 -20.16 5.54
C VAL A 650 0.15 -20.16 5.82
N LEU A 651 0.91 -20.98 5.10
CA LEU A 651 2.36 -21.09 5.29
C LEU A 651 3.07 -19.78 4.95
N LEU A 652 2.75 -19.17 3.81
CA LEU A 652 3.33 -17.88 3.43
C LEU A 652 2.90 -16.74 4.35
N TYR A 653 1.64 -16.72 4.82
CA TYR A 653 1.18 -15.69 5.75
C TYR A 653 1.86 -15.80 7.11
N LYS A 654 1.92 -17.01 7.69
CA LYS A 654 2.44 -17.21 9.04
C LYS A 654 3.96 -17.23 9.13
N TYR A 655 4.65 -17.71 8.09
CA TYR A 655 6.10 -17.90 8.15
C TYR A 655 6.88 -17.12 7.09
N GLY A 656 6.23 -16.66 6.02
CA GLY A 656 6.91 -16.14 4.84
C GLY A 656 7.68 -17.23 4.08
N GLY A 657 8.60 -16.80 3.22
CA GLY A 657 9.45 -17.68 2.43
C GLY A 657 8.93 -17.88 1.02
N MET A 658 9.38 -18.96 0.38
CA MET A 658 8.98 -19.35 -0.98
C MET A 658 8.08 -20.59 -0.92
N TYR A 659 6.91 -20.53 -1.52
CA TYR A 659 6.12 -21.73 -1.85
C TYR A 659 6.40 -22.12 -3.30
N MET A 660 6.58 -23.41 -3.54
CA MET A 660 6.82 -23.95 -4.88
C MET A 660 6.14 -25.31 -5.04
N ASP A 661 5.36 -25.47 -6.11
CA ASP A 661 4.84 -26.79 -6.50
C ASP A 661 5.99 -27.74 -6.90
N MET A 662 5.85 -29.03 -6.61
CA MET A 662 6.93 -30.03 -6.79
C MET A 662 7.28 -30.33 -8.26
N ASP A 663 6.56 -29.72 -9.19
CA ASP A 663 6.71 -29.81 -10.64
C ASP A 663 7.29 -28.51 -11.25
N ALA A 664 7.74 -27.55 -10.42
CA ALA A 664 8.41 -26.34 -10.87
C ALA A 664 9.94 -26.49 -10.81
N LEU A 665 10.58 -26.82 -11.93
CA LEU A 665 12.03 -27.02 -12.00
C LEU A 665 12.79 -25.71 -11.83
N TRP A 666 13.45 -25.53 -10.69
CA TRP A 666 14.17 -24.31 -10.34
C TRP A 666 15.53 -24.21 -11.04
N ILE A 667 15.70 -23.29 -12.00
CA ILE A 667 16.92 -23.17 -12.83
C ILE A 667 17.74 -21.91 -12.56
N HIS A 668 17.20 -20.97 -11.78
CA HIS A 668 17.89 -19.73 -11.41
C HIS A 668 17.30 -19.14 -10.12
N ALA A 669 18.13 -18.84 -9.11
CA ALA A 669 17.68 -18.10 -7.92
C ALA A 669 17.38 -16.63 -8.24
N PRO A 670 16.45 -15.95 -7.55
CA PRO A 670 16.12 -14.56 -7.87
C PRO A 670 17.34 -13.66 -7.58
N PRO A 671 17.56 -12.58 -8.35
CA PRO A 671 18.77 -11.76 -8.21
C PRO A 671 18.83 -10.97 -6.89
N ASP A 672 17.67 -10.73 -6.28
CA ASP A 672 17.54 -10.11 -4.97
C ASP A 672 16.89 -11.11 -4.01
N ASN A 673 17.55 -11.38 -2.88
CA ASN A 673 17.05 -12.27 -1.85
C ASN A 673 15.82 -11.71 -1.12
N GLN A 674 15.66 -10.37 -1.09
CA GLN A 674 14.55 -9.69 -0.41
C GLN A 674 13.32 -9.46 -1.30
N MET A 675 13.40 -9.78 -2.59
CA MET A 675 12.29 -9.54 -3.52
C MET A 675 11.07 -10.42 -3.20
N GLU A 676 9.92 -9.80 -3.01
CA GLU A 676 8.63 -10.47 -2.91
C GLU A 676 7.95 -10.53 -4.27
N PHE A 677 7.47 -11.71 -4.67
CA PHE A 677 6.92 -11.88 -6.00
C PHE A 677 5.84 -12.94 -6.11
N ILE A 678 5.01 -12.77 -7.15
CA ILE A 678 4.03 -13.75 -7.62
C ILE A 678 4.17 -13.87 -9.14
N GLY A 679 4.13 -15.10 -9.67
CA GLY A 679 4.17 -15.34 -11.10
C GLY A 679 2.83 -15.08 -11.79
N SER A 680 2.85 -14.44 -12.97
CA SER A 680 1.69 -14.36 -13.85
C SER A 680 1.70 -15.45 -14.93
N ASP A 681 0.56 -15.82 -15.47
CA ASP A 681 0.43 -16.65 -16.69
C ASP A 681 -0.81 -16.18 -17.50
N TYR A 682 -1.11 -16.80 -18.64
CA TYR A 682 -2.24 -16.42 -19.50
C TYR A 682 -3.29 -17.53 -19.58
N SER A 683 -4.57 -17.16 -19.43
CA SER A 683 -5.67 -18.09 -19.69
C SER A 683 -6.14 -18.01 -21.14
N SER A 684 -6.34 -19.17 -21.76
CA SER A 684 -6.99 -19.32 -23.06
C SER A 684 -8.50 -19.60 -22.96
N VAL A 685 -9.07 -19.62 -21.74
CA VAL A 685 -10.47 -19.91 -21.51
C VAL A 685 -11.25 -18.60 -21.45
N ASP A 686 -12.25 -18.42 -22.32
CA ASP A 686 -12.99 -17.17 -22.42
C ASP A 686 -13.79 -16.83 -21.15
N ALA A 687 -14.24 -17.84 -20.40
CA ALA A 687 -14.90 -17.64 -19.12
C ALA A 687 -13.96 -17.04 -18.05
N ASP A 688 -12.64 -17.13 -18.23
CA ASP A 688 -11.69 -16.62 -17.24
C ASP A 688 -11.46 -15.12 -17.32
N ARG A 689 -11.86 -14.49 -18.44
CA ARG A 689 -11.71 -13.05 -18.67
C ARG A 689 -12.36 -12.19 -17.59
N GLU A 690 -13.41 -12.69 -16.94
CA GLU A 690 -14.11 -11.99 -15.87
C GLU A 690 -13.23 -11.75 -14.63
N TRP A 691 -12.19 -12.57 -14.44
CA TRP A 691 -11.37 -12.56 -13.23
C TRP A 691 -9.87 -12.36 -13.48
N THR A 692 -9.43 -12.24 -14.73
CA THR A 692 -8.05 -11.90 -15.09
C THR A 692 -7.67 -10.46 -14.73
N LEU A 693 -6.37 -10.19 -14.61
CA LEU A 693 -5.80 -8.88 -14.27
C LEU A 693 -6.03 -7.82 -15.35
N ASP A 694 -6.09 -8.24 -16.62
CA ASP A 694 -6.16 -7.35 -17.78
C ASP A 694 -6.85 -8.01 -18.98
N GLU A 695 -7.00 -7.22 -20.05
CA GLU A 695 -7.60 -7.62 -21.33
C GLU A 695 -6.78 -8.69 -22.09
N LYS A 696 -5.55 -8.97 -21.64
CA LYS A 696 -4.68 -10.01 -22.23
C LYS A 696 -4.88 -11.37 -21.55
N ASN A 697 -5.90 -11.49 -20.71
CA ASN A 697 -6.22 -12.68 -19.93
C ASN A 697 -5.08 -13.11 -19.00
N THR A 698 -4.31 -12.15 -18.50
CA THR A 698 -3.24 -12.40 -17.55
C THR A 698 -3.84 -12.78 -16.21
N TYR A 699 -3.43 -13.90 -15.62
CA TYR A 699 -3.81 -14.30 -14.26
C TYR A 699 -2.58 -14.53 -13.40
N LEU A 700 -2.77 -14.58 -12.08
CA LEU A 700 -1.70 -14.91 -11.13
C LEU A 700 -1.72 -16.39 -10.81
N ALA A 701 -0.66 -17.08 -11.22
CA ALA A 701 -0.47 -18.48 -10.93
C ALA A 701 0.18 -18.61 -9.54
N ASN A 702 -0.51 -19.29 -8.63
CA ASN A 702 -0.13 -19.45 -7.23
C ASN A 702 0.78 -20.68 -6.99
N GLY A 703 1.32 -21.28 -8.05
CA GLY A 703 2.22 -22.45 -7.95
C GLY A 703 3.64 -22.10 -7.52
N VAL A 704 4.08 -20.85 -7.75
CA VAL A 704 5.36 -20.33 -7.25
C VAL A 704 5.16 -18.90 -6.74
N MET A 705 5.37 -18.69 -5.45
CA MET A 705 5.23 -17.38 -4.79
C MET A 705 6.30 -17.21 -3.72
N ARG A 706 6.80 -16.00 -3.54
CA ARG A 706 7.72 -15.67 -2.44
C ARG A 706 7.28 -14.39 -1.75
N LEU A 707 6.95 -14.47 -0.47
CA LEU A 707 6.34 -13.37 0.30
C LEU A 707 6.95 -13.31 1.71
N ARG A 708 7.03 -12.10 2.26
CA ARG A 708 7.32 -11.90 3.69
C ARG A 708 6.10 -12.31 4.53
N LYS A 709 6.38 -12.75 5.75
CA LYS A 709 5.36 -13.05 6.77
C LYS A 709 4.43 -11.85 6.98
N GLY A 710 3.15 -12.13 7.26
CA GLY A 710 2.16 -11.12 7.65
C GLY A 710 1.49 -10.36 6.51
N ARG A 711 1.72 -10.72 5.24
CA ARG A 711 1.04 -10.09 4.08
C ARG A 711 -0.49 -10.24 4.18
N ALA A 712 -1.17 -9.18 4.64
CA ALA A 712 -2.62 -9.16 4.92
C ALA A 712 -3.50 -9.65 3.76
N MET A 713 -3.06 -9.41 2.51
CA MET A 713 -3.66 -9.94 1.30
C MET A 713 -3.99 -11.44 1.38
N LEU A 714 -3.05 -12.27 1.85
CA LEU A 714 -3.26 -13.73 1.90
C LEU A 714 -4.39 -14.11 2.86
N ARG A 715 -4.48 -13.41 4.00
CA ARG A 715 -5.57 -13.58 4.95
C ARG A 715 -6.90 -13.19 4.34
N GLU A 716 -6.98 -12.01 3.72
CA GLU A 716 -8.24 -11.51 3.15
C GLU A 716 -8.75 -12.38 2.01
N ILE A 717 -7.85 -12.83 1.12
CA ILE A 717 -8.16 -13.79 0.05
C ILE A 717 -8.73 -15.07 0.67
N THR A 718 -8.03 -15.62 1.67
CA THR A 718 -8.41 -16.91 2.28
C THR A 718 -9.73 -16.81 3.03
N GLU A 719 -9.90 -15.79 3.87
CA GLU A 719 -11.13 -15.60 4.67
C GLU A 719 -12.34 -15.33 3.79
N LYS A 720 -12.17 -14.65 2.65
CA LYS A 720 -13.25 -14.44 1.69
C LYS A 720 -13.56 -15.70 0.89
N ALA A 721 -12.54 -16.42 0.43
CA ALA A 721 -12.71 -17.62 -0.40
C ALA A 721 -13.26 -18.83 0.38
N LEU A 722 -12.95 -18.93 1.67
CA LEU A 722 -13.34 -20.05 2.53
C LEU A 722 -14.51 -19.75 3.47
N ASP A 723 -15.23 -18.64 3.25
CA ASP A 723 -16.47 -18.35 3.97
C ASP A 723 -17.45 -19.54 3.85
N PRO A 724 -17.78 -20.25 4.95
CA PRO A 724 -18.64 -21.43 4.88
C PRO A 724 -20.03 -21.19 4.28
N SER A 725 -20.51 -19.94 4.26
CA SER A 725 -21.79 -19.54 3.66
C SER A 725 -21.73 -19.37 2.14
N ASN A 726 -20.55 -19.07 1.59
CA ASN A 726 -20.34 -18.74 0.18
C ASN A 726 -19.28 -19.62 -0.51
N TYR A 727 -18.68 -20.57 0.22
CA TYR A 727 -17.65 -21.47 -0.29
C TYR A 727 -18.22 -22.36 -1.39
N SER A 728 -17.60 -22.32 -2.57
CA SER A 728 -18.02 -23.10 -3.74
C SER A 728 -17.21 -24.38 -3.89
N VAL A 729 -17.88 -25.52 -3.72
CA VAL A 729 -17.29 -26.85 -3.97
C VAL A 729 -17.15 -27.21 -5.45
N TYR A 730 -17.76 -26.42 -6.35
CA TYR A 730 -17.81 -26.69 -7.79
C TYR A 730 -16.82 -25.84 -8.60
N CYS A 731 -16.09 -24.93 -7.95
CA CYS A 731 -15.22 -23.98 -8.63
C CYS A 731 -13.74 -24.24 -8.32
N PHE A 732 -13.04 -24.89 -9.25
CA PHE A 732 -11.62 -25.24 -9.13
C PHE A 732 -10.70 -24.08 -8.72
N ASN A 733 -10.88 -22.89 -9.31
CA ASN A 733 -9.97 -21.76 -9.10
C ASN A 733 -10.37 -20.84 -7.92
N CYS A 734 -11.51 -21.09 -7.27
CA CYS A 734 -12.14 -20.12 -6.35
C CYS A 734 -11.40 -19.89 -5.02
N VAL A 735 -10.44 -20.76 -4.66
CA VAL A 735 -9.54 -20.54 -3.52
C VAL A 735 -8.15 -20.12 -4.03
N GLY A 736 -7.65 -20.75 -5.08
CA GLY A 736 -6.34 -20.50 -5.66
C GLY A 736 -6.28 -19.30 -6.63
N PRO A 737 -5.95 -19.51 -7.92
CA PRO A 737 -5.63 -18.44 -8.86
C PRO A 737 -6.72 -17.37 -9.02
N ARG A 738 -8.01 -17.74 -9.03
CA ARG A 738 -9.09 -16.75 -9.26
C ARG A 738 -9.19 -15.78 -8.10
N ALA A 739 -9.21 -16.28 -6.87
CA ALA A 739 -9.31 -15.41 -5.69
C ALA A 739 -8.08 -14.50 -5.55
N LEU A 740 -6.88 -15.03 -5.79
CA LEU A 740 -5.64 -14.26 -5.79
C LEU A 740 -5.64 -13.18 -6.87
N THR A 741 -5.98 -13.55 -8.11
CA THR A 741 -5.98 -12.63 -9.25
C THR A 741 -6.97 -11.50 -9.07
N MET A 742 -8.20 -11.80 -8.63
CA MET A 742 -9.22 -10.77 -8.38
C MET A 742 -8.79 -9.80 -7.29
N TYR A 743 -8.26 -10.31 -6.18
CA TYR A 743 -7.79 -9.44 -5.09
C TYR A 743 -6.65 -8.52 -5.54
N VAL A 744 -5.67 -9.07 -6.25
CA VAL A 744 -4.55 -8.27 -6.75
C VAL A 744 -5.01 -7.29 -7.81
N ARG A 745 -5.93 -7.65 -8.71
CA ARG A 745 -6.52 -6.71 -9.68
C ARG A 745 -7.10 -5.49 -8.99
N ASP A 746 -7.89 -5.71 -7.94
CA ASP A 746 -8.63 -4.66 -7.25
C ASP A 746 -7.70 -3.80 -6.36
N ASN A 747 -6.53 -4.32 -5.95
CA ASN A 747 -5.59 -3.66 -5.04
C ASN A 747 -4.18 -3.41 -5.61
N ARG A 748 -4.00 -3.59 -6.93
CA ARG A 748 -2.68 -3.71 -7.58
C ARG A 748 -1.73 -2.57 -7.25
N LYS A 749 -2.22 -1.34 -7.37
CA LYS A 749 -1.42 -0.12 -7.18
C LYS A 749 -0.78 -0.08 -5.79
N ILE A 750 -1.56 -0.41 -4.75
CA ILE A 750 -1.10 -0.39 -3.35
C ILE A 750 -0.10 -1.53 -3.12
N LEU A 751 -0.39 -2.71 -3.65
CA LEU A 751 0.47 -3.89 -3.48
C LEU A 751 1.84 -3.69 -4.14
N GLU A 752 1.88 -3.21 -5.39
CA GLU A 752 3.13 -2.91 -6.10
C GLU A 752 3.91 -1.76 -5.42
N GLN A 753 3.23 -0.73 -4.91
CA GLN A 753 3.86 0.34 -4.10
C GLN A 753 4.45 -0.18 -2.78
N SER A 754 3.86 -1.23 -2.19
CA SER A 754 4.37 -1.92 -1.00
C SER A 754 5.42 -3.00 -1.29
N GLY A 755 5.98 -3.02 -2.50
CA GLY A 755 7.10 -3.90 -2.87
C GLY A 755 6.74 -5.27 -3.44
N LEU A 756 5.46 -5.57 -3.70
CA LEU A 756 5.09 -6.83 -4.38
C LEU A 756 5.40 -6.74 -5.88
N VAL A 757 6.16 -7.71 -6.41
CA VAL A 757 6.50 -7.78 -7.84
C VAL A 757 5.68 -8.86 -8.54
N ILE A 758 4.85 -8.46 -9.51
CA ILE A 758 4.22 -9.40 -10.44
C ILE A 758 5.22 -9.75 -11.53
N LEU A 759 5.67 -11.00 -11.57
CA LEU A 759 6.64 -11.46 -12.57
C LEU A 759 5.94 -11.78 -13.87
N PRO A 760 6.49 -11.34 -15.03
CA PRO A 760 6.01 -11.78 -16.33
C PRO A 760 6.04 -13.30 -16.46
N ASN A 761 5.12 -13.84 -17.25
CA ASN A 761 4.95 -15.29 -17.37
C ASN A 761 6.23 -16.03 -17.76
N TYR A 762 7.01 -15.50 -18.69
CA TYR A 762 8.23 -16.17 -19.16
C TYR A 762 9.29 -16.37 -18.08
N ILE A 763 9.20 -15.72 -16.92
CA ILE A 763 10.13 -15.91 -15.81
C ILE A 763 9.92 -17.27 -15.14
N LEU A 764 8.68 -17.65 -14.84
CA LEU A 764 8.36 -18.87 -14.08
C LEU A 764 7.64 -19.93 -14.93
N TYR A 765 6.95 -19.49 -15.97
CA TYR A 765 6.12 -20.28 -16.88
C TYR A 765 6.53 -19.98 -18.35
N PRO A 766 7.76 -20.36 -18.77
CA PRO A 766 8.26 -20.09 -20.13
C PRO A 766 7.46 -20.79 -21.25
N ARG A 767 6.64 -21.78 -20.88
CA ARG A 767 5.65 -22.44 -21.73
C ARG A 767 4.35 -22.60 -20.96
N ASP A 768 3.25 -22.40 -21.65
CA ASP A 768 1.91 -22.67 -21.14
C ASP A 768 1.67 -24.18 -20.95
N TYR A 769 0.65 -24.52 -20.18
CA TYR A 769 0.32 -25.92 -19.83
C TYR A 769 -0.09 -26.80 -21.02
N LEU A 770 -0.45 -26.22 -22.18
CA LEU A 770 -0.77 -26.97 -23.39
C LEU A 770 0.49 -27.34 -24.18
N LYS A 771 1.51 -26.48 -24.13
CA LYS A 771 2.78 -26.66 -24.85
C LYS A 771 3.86 -27.34 -24.03
N ILE A 772 3.72 -27.41 -22.70
CA ILE A 772 4.73 -28.05 -21.86
C ILE A 772 5.08 -29.51 -22.26
N PRO A 773 4.15 -30.37 -22.78
CA PRO A 773 4.50 -31.72 -23.19
C PRO A 773 5.55 -31.79 -24.31
N THR A 774 5.71 -30.72 -25.12
CA THR A 774 6.72 -30.69 -26.18
C THR A 774 8.12 -30.62 -25.59
N LEU A 775 8.30 -30.03 -24.41
CA LEU A 775 9.60 -29.91 -23.74
C LEU A 775 10.09 -31.23 -23.10
N LEU A 776 9.22 -32.25 -23.02
CA LEU A 776 9.55 -33.59 -22.50
C LEU A 776 10.02 -34.55 -23.60
N LYS A 777 9.79 -34.21 -24.88
CA LYS A 777 10.17 -35.02 -26.03
C LYS A 777 11.54 -34.60 -26.58
N GLN A 778 12.25 -35.54 -27.15
CA GLN A 778 13.53 -35.33 -27.80
C GLN A 778 13.38 -34.37 -28.98
N ASP A 779 14.26 -33.38 -29.02
CA ASP A 779 14.35 -32.42 -30.12
C ASP A 779 15.82 -32.06 -30.35
N ASN A 780 16.25 -32.03 -31.61
CA ASN A 780 17.60 -31.61 -31.99
C ASN A 780 17.88 -30.15 -31.60
N LYS A 781 16.84 -29.33 -31.41
CA LYS A 781 16.92 -27.93 -30.96
C LYS A 781 16.83 -27.78 -29.44
N ALA A 782 16.65 -28.87 -28.68
CA ALA A 782 16.43 -28.81 -27.23
C ALA A 782 17.54 -28.04 -26.47
N ALA A 783 18.80 -28.24 -26.84
CA ALA A 783 19.92 -27.54 -26.21
C ALA A 783 19.89 -26.01 -26.48
N ALA A 784 19.53 -25.61 -27.69
CA ALA A 784 19.41 -24.20 -28.06
C ALA A 784 18.20 -23.54 -27.38
N GLU A 785 17.07 -24.24 -27.30
CA GLU A 785 15.88 -23.79 -26.58
C GLU A 785 16.15 -23.65 -25.08
N LEU A 786 16.80 -24.64 -24.46
CA LEU A 786 17.22 -24.58 -23.06
C LEU A 786 18.14 -23.38 -22.79
N GLY A 787 19.10 -23.11 -23.68
CA GLY A 787 19.96 -21.93 -23.59
C GLY A 787 19.20 -20.60 -23.74
N SER A 788 18.08 -20.57 -24.47
CA SER A 788 17.20 -19.40 -24.55
C SER A 788 16.38 -19.21 -23.28
N ILE A 789 15.81 -20.29 -22.75
CA ILE A 789 15.05 -20.30 -21.49
C ILE A 789 15.95 -19.87 -20.32
N GLY A 790 17.15 -20.43 -20.22
CA GLY A 790 18.11 -20.13 -19.15
C GLY A 790 18.59 -18.68 -19.07
N LYS A 791 18.47 -17.91 -20.16
CA LYS A 791 18.80 -16.48 -20.18
C LYS A 791 17.72 -15.57 -19.59
N ARG A 792 16.49 -16.07 -19.45
CA ARG A 792 15.30 -15.25 -19.20
C ARG A 792 14.44 -15.77 -18.04
N SER A 793 14.55 -17.05 -17.71
CA SER A 793 13.59 -17.75 -16.86
C SER A 793 14.30 -18.29 -15.62
N TRP A 794 13.57 -18.32 -14.51
CA TRP A 794 14.01 -18.86 -13.22
C TRP A 794 13.46 -20.25 -12.96
N SER A 795 12.37 -20.62 -13.62
CA SER A 795 11.75 -21.93 -13.47
C SER A 795 11.22 -22.46 -14.80
N ILE A 796 11.09 -23.78 -14.89
CA ILE A 796 10.29 -24.48 -15.91
C ILE A 796 9.19 -25.25 -15.16
N HIS A 797 7.98 -24.71 -15.17
CA HIS A 797 6.82 -25.38 -14.57
C HIS A 797 6.30 -26.51 -15.46
N LEU A 798 6.22 -27.74 -14.93
CA LEU A 798 5.85 -28.93 -15.70
C LEU A 798 4.35 -29.20 -15.71
N PHE A 799 3.57 -28.59 -14.83
CA PHE A 799 2.12 -28.81 -14.70
C PHE A 799 1.80 -30.31 -14.56
N GLY A 800 2.15 -30.93 -13.44
CA GLY A 800 2.19 -32.38 -13.21
C GLY A 800 0.88 -33.09 -13.53
N LYS A 801 -0.27 -32.44 -13.36
CA LYS A 801 -1.57 -32.96 -13.84
C LYS A 801 -1.55 -33.32 -15.33
N MET A 802 -0.85 -32.52 -16.14
CA MET A 802 -0.70 -32.67 -17.58
C MET A 802 0.47 -33.57 -17.98
N THR A 803 1.50 -33.72 -17.14
CA THR A 803 2.79 -34.32 -17.56
C THR A 803 3.26 -35.53 -16.74
N ASN A 804 2.66 -35.85 -15.60
CA ASN A 804 3.15 -36.95 -14.74
C ASN A 804 3.07 -38.33 -15.38
N HIS A 805 2.15 -38.52 -16.33
CA HIS A 805 2.02 -39.78 -17.09
C HIS A 805 2.96 -39.88 -18.30
N LEU A 806 3.67 -38.79 -18.64
CA LEU A 806 4.55 -38.71 -19.80
C LEU A 806 6.01 -38.96 -19.40
N VAL A 807 6.75 -39.69 -20.23
CA VAL A 807 8.18 -39.93 -20.06
C VAL A 807 8.98 -38.66 -20.39
N ILE A 808 10.02 -38.38 -19.62
CA ILE A 808 11.00 -37.34 -19.94
C ILE A 808 12.12 -37.98 -20.76
N GLU A 809 12.20 -37.67 -22.05
CA GLU A 809 13.24 -38.20 -22.92
C GLU A 809 14.59 -37.51 -22.63
N SER A 810 15.69 -38.25 -22.63
CA SER A 810 17.00 -37.75 -22.18
C SER A 810 17.57 -36.59 -23.01
N ALA A 811 17.13 -36.45 -24.26
CA ALA A 811 17.53 -35.39 -25.19
C ALA A 811 16.42 -34.32 -25.39
N SER A 812 15.47 -34.26 -24.46
CA SER A 812 14.45 -33.20 -24.38
C SER A 812 14.98 -31.97 -23.63
N VAL A 813 14.27 -30.83 -23.71
CA VAL A 813 14.63 -29.62 -22.95
C VAL A 813 14.64 -29.91 -21.45
N VAL A 814 13.61 -30.60 -20.94
CA VAL A 814 13.50 -30.97 -19.52
C VAL A 814 14.57 -32.00 -19.13
N GLY A 815 14.80 -33.02 -19.97
CA GLY A 815 15.85 -34.03 -19.73
C GLY A 815 17.25 -33.40 -19.64
N LEU A 816 17.56 -32.47 -20.54
CA LEU A 816 18.82 -31.70 -20.51
C LEU A 816 18.89 -30.78 -19.28
N THR A 817 17.77 -30.19 -18.86
CA THR A 817 17.68 -29.34 -17.66
C THR A 817 18.01 -30.15 -16.41
N ILE A 818 17.33 -31.28 -16.19
CA ILE A 818 17.58 -32.19 -15.08
C ILE A 818 19.03 -32.65 -15.10
N LYS A 819 19.52 -33.12 -16.26
CA LYS A 819 20.91 -33.55 -16.42
C LYS A 819 21.91 -32.46 -16.02
N LYS A 820 21.60 -31.19 -16.29
CA LYS A 820 22.48 -30.05 -15.97
C LYS A 820 22.49 -29.71 -14.48
N PHE A 821 21.35 -29.82 -13.78
CA PHE A 821 21.16 -29.32 -12.40
C PHE A 821 20.89 -30.41 -11.35
N SER A 822 21.20 -31.68 -11.63
CA SER A 822 21.09 -32.75 -10.63
C SER A 822 22.30 -32.77 -9.70
N LEU A 823 22.07 -32.91 -8.39
CA LEU A 823 23.13 -33.18 -7.40
C LEU A 823 23.57 -34.65 -7.44
N ASP A 824 22.75 -35.51 -8.03
CA ASP A 824 23.02 -36.94 -8.19
C ASP A 824 23.20 -37.64 -6.84
N ILE A 825 22.30 -37.34 -5.91
CA ILE A 825 22.32 -37.94 -4.57
C ILE A 825 21.58 -39.28 -4.65
N PRO A 826 22.19 -40.39 -4.20
CA PRO A 826 21.51 -41.68 -4.17
C PRO A 826 20.25 -41.63 -3.29
N HIS A 827 19.12 -42.07 -3.85
CA HIS A 827 17.84 -42.18 -3.17
C HIS A 827 17.15 -43.50 -3.53
N PRO A 828 16.10 -43.92 -2.80
CA PRO A 828 15.34 -45.13 -3.14
C PRO A 828 14.77 -45.08 -4.56
N PRO A 829 14.63 -46.22 -5.26
CA PRO A 829 14.05 -46.26 -6.60
C PRO A 829 12.66 -45.60 -6.66
N ALA A 830 12.46 -44.74 -7.65
CA ALA A 830 11.20 -44.06 -7.91
C ALA A 830 10.69 -44.38 -9.33
N PRO A 831 9.38 -44.29 -9.60
CA PRO A 831 8.86 -44.39 -10.97
C PRO A 831 9.26 -43.17 -11.82
N GLU A 832 9.41 -43.38 -13.12
CA GLU A 832 9.70 -42.30 -14.09
C GLU A 832 8.41 -41.54 -14.49
N THR A 833 7.28 -42.24 -14.42
CA THR A 833 5.93 -41.76 -14.77
C THR A 833 4.92 -42.30 -13.77
N SER A 834 3.75 -41.68 -13.67
CA SER A 834 2.65 -42.11 -12.81
C SER A 834 2.05 -43.48 -13.19
N THR A 835 2.43 -44.04 -14.34
CA THR A 835 1.97 -45.34 -14.84
C THR A 835 3.06 -46.43 -14.81
N SER A 836 4.31 -46.06 -14.51
CA SER A 836 5.43 -47.00 -14.44
C SER A 836 5.67 -47.47 -13.01
N LYS A 837 6.40 -48.59 -12.86
CA LYS A 837 6.89 -49.07 -11.56
C LYS A 837 8.33 -48.62 -11.36
N PRO A 838 8.80 -48.46 -10.11
CA PRO A 838 10.20 -48.17 -9.84
C PRO A 838 11.13 -49.24 -10.43
N ASP A 839 12.22 -48.82 -11.05
CA ASP A 839 13.25 -49.76 -11.54
C ASP A 839 14.10 -50.29 -10.38
N THR A 840 13.73 -51.47 -9.89
CA THR A 840 14.42 -52.16 -8.79
C THR A 840 15.63 -52.98 -9.25
N LYS A 841 15.88 -53.11 -10.56
CA LYS A 841 17.03 -53.86 -11.09
C LYS A 841 18.33 -53.04 -11.03
N ASN A 842 18.22 -51.71 -10.90
CA ASN A 842 19.33 -50.77 -10.94
C ASN A 842 19.55 -50.05 -9.60
N THR A 843 19.43 -50.77 -8.49
CA THR A 843 19.45 -50.25 -7.10
C THR A 843 20.78 -49.65 -6.63
N ARG A 844 21.84 -49.73 -7.45
CA ARG A 844 23.14 -49.08 -7.22
C ARG A 844 23.54 -48.18 -8.39
N LYS A 845 22.71 -47.19 -8.73
CA LYS A 845 23.17 -46.06 -9.57
C LYS A 845 24.31 -45.36 -8.82
N SER A 846 25.55 -45.73 -9.14
CA SER A 846 26.75 -45.02 -8.67
C SER A 846 26.93 -43.79 -9.54
N TYR A 847 26.84 -42.62 -8.94
CA TYR A 847 27.03 -41.36 -9.63
C TYR A 847 28.49 -40.92 -9.53
N PRO A 848 29.12 -40.52 -10.65
CA PRO A 848 30.52 -40.12 -10.65
C PRO A 848 30.69 -38.85 -9.81
N PHE A 849 31.73 -38.85 -8.97
CA PHE A 849 32.14 -37.67 -8.20
C PHE A 849 32.71 -36.63 -9.15
N THR A 850 31.95 -35.56 -9.42
CA THR A 850 32.30 -34.56 -10.44
C THR A 850 31.94 -33.15 -10.00
N LEU A 851 32.69 -32.18 -10.50
CA LEU A 851 32.40 -30.76 -10.33
C LEU A 851 31.65 -30.27 -11.58
N SER A 852 30.42 -29.80 -11.40
CA SER A 852 29.61 -29.20 -12.45
C SER A 852 29.82 -27.70 -12.48
N GLY A 853 29.85 -27.12 -13.68
CA GLY A 853 30.01 -25.69 -13.88
C GLY A 853 30.11 -25.33 -15.36
N PRO A 854 30.24 -24.03 -15.70
CA PRO A 854 30.37 -23.58 -17.07
C PRO A 854 31.77 -23.88 -17.61
N LYS A 855 31.86 -24.28 -18.89
CA LYS A 855 33.15 -24.28 -19.61
C LYS A 855 33.61 -22.86 -19.95
N THR A 856 32.65 -21.98 -20.20
CA THR A 856 32.89 -20.58 -20.55
C THR A 856 31.94 -19.71 -19.75
N TYR A 857 32.46 -18.73 -19.02
CA TYR A 857 31.70 -17.77 -18.24
C TYR A 857 31.84 -16.38 -18.85
N LYS A 858 30.73 -15.67 -19.10
CA LYS A 858 30.77 -14.31 -19.63
C LYS A 858 30.51 -13.31 -18.50
N TYR A 859 31.55 -12.56 -18.15
CA TYR A 859 31.43 -11.52 -17.13
C TYR A 859 30.50 -10.40 -17.60
N THR A 860 29.58 -9.99 -16.75
CA THR A 860 28.63 -8.90 -17.02
C THR A 860 28.63 -7.91 -15.85
N LEU A 861 29.05 -6.68 -16.11
CA LEU A 861 28.93 -5.55 -15.19
C LEU A 861 27.52 -4.95 -15.33
N GLN A 862 26.86 -4.64 -14.22
CA GLN A 862 25.46 -4.21 -14.23
C GLN A 862 25.26 -2.88 -15.00
N ARG A 863 24.62 -2.95 -16.18
CA ARG A 863 24.16 -1.77 -16.95
C ARG A 863 23.00 -2.06 -17.94
N ASN A 864 22.22 -3.13 -17.74
CA ASN A 864 21.08 -3.45 -18.63
C ASN A 864 19.73 -3.28 -17.92
N ASN A 865 18.75 -2.73 -18.64
CA ASN A 865 17.34 -2.53 -18.23
C ASN A 865 16.58 -3.82 -17.84
N ASN A 866 17.20 -4.99 -17.85
CA ASN A 866 16.56 -6.25 -17.48
C ASN A 866 16.85 -6.63 -16.02
N LYS A 867 15.99 -6.15 -15.11
CA LYS A 867 16.03 -6.42 -13.66
C LYS A 867 15.90 -7.90 -13.26
N PHE A 868 15.60 -8.79 -14.21
CA PHE A 868 15.37 -10.22 -13.95
C PHE A 868 16.44 -11.15 -14.53
N ALA A 869 17.45 -10.60 -15.23
CA ALA A 869 18.53 -11.41 -15.80
C ALA A 869 19.41 -12.04 -14.70
N GLY A 870 20.26 -12.99 -15.08
CA GLY A 870 21.12 -13.77 -14.18
C GLY A 870 22.59 -13.33 -14.13
N SER A 871 23.39 -14.05 -13.32
CA SER A 871 24.85 -13.91 -13.13
C SER A 871 25.38 -12.47 -13.24
N PHE A 872 25.22 -11.67 -12.19
CA PHE A 872 25.71 -10.30 -12.15
C PHE A 872 26.97 -10.16 -11.31
N ASN A 873 27.76 -9.13 -11.64
CA ASN A 873 28.91 -8.70 -10.84
C ASN A 873 29.88 -9.85 -10.52
N GLY A 874 30.04 -10.78 -11.46
CA GLY A 874 30.98 -11.90 -11.34
C GLY A 874 30.47 -13.13 -10.60
N GLN A 875 29.22 -13.17 -10.15
CA GLN A 875 28.65 -14.35 -9.49
C GLN A 875 28.41 -15.50 -10.48
N PHE A 876 28.64 -16.73 -10.02
CA PHE A 876 28.37 -17.97 -10.75
C PHE A 876 26.97 -18.51 -10.39
N ASN A 877 25.94 -17.98 -11.06
CA ASN A 877 24.54 -18.31 -10.76
C ASN A 877 23.82 -18.95 -11.96
N GLY A 878 22.66 -19.54 -11.71
CA GLY A 878 21.83 -20.14 -12.76
C GLY A 878 22.60 -21.15 -13.60
N PHE A 879 22.67 -20.92 -14.91
CA PHE A 879 23.37 -21.80 -15.85
C PHE A 879 24.89 -21.86 -15.65
N ASP A 880 25.45 -20.89 -14.94
CA ASP A 880 26.86 -20.78 -14.59
C ASP A 880 27.17 -21.30 -13.18
N ALA A 881 26.16 -21.84 -12.46
CA ALA A 881 26.34 -22.36 -11.11
C ALA A 881 27.41 -23.46 -11.05
N ILE A 882 28.32 -23.33 -10.08
CA ILE A 882 29.36 -24.32 -9.79
C ILE A 882 28.95 -25.13 -8.57
N PHE A 883 28.90 -26.45 -8.71
CA PHE A 883 28.48 -27.33 -7.62
C PHE A 883 28.97 -28.77 -7.80
N LEU A 884 29.12 -29.46 -6.67
CA LEU A 884 29.58 -30.83 -6.57
C LEU A 884 28.43 -31.83 -6.75
N ARG A 885 28.69 -32.88 -7.55
CA ARG A 885 27.76 -33.97 -7.88
C ARG A 885 28.31 -35.33 -7.44
N GLY A 886 27.41 -36.23 -7.04
CA GLY A 886 27.77 -37.60 -6.66
C GLY A 886 28.68 -37.69 -5.41
N GLY A 887 29.22 -38.87 -5.12
CA GLY A 887 30.12 -39.11 -3.97
C GLY A 887 29.47 -39.12 -2.58
N THR A 888 30.31 -39.26 -1.55
CA THR A 888 29.89 -39.38 -0.14
C THR A 888 29.29 -38.08 0.41
N GLY A 889 28.52 -38.17 1.50
CA GLY A 889 27.79 -37.01 2.06
C GLY A 889 28.51 -36.21 3.11
N LYS A 890 29.48 -36.82 3.79
CA LYS A 890 30.33 -36.20 4.78
C LYS A 890 31.75 -36.69 4.58
N CYS A 891 32.72 -35.82 4.81
CA CYS A 891 34.13 -36.18 4.81
C CYS A 891 34.78 -35.66 6.09
N LYS A 892 35.93 -36.24 6.46
CA LYS A 892 36.73 -35.72 7.58
C LYS A 892 37.34 -34.36 7.26
N LYS A 893 37.69 -34.14 5.99
CA LYS A 893 38.37 -32.94 5.50
C LYS A 893 38.00 -32.72 4.04
N ALA A 894 37.56 -31.51 3.72
CA ALA A 894 37.35 -31.05 2.35
C ALA A 894 38.32 -29.91 2.04
N THR A 895 38.94 -29.96 0.86
CA THR A 895 39.84 -28.91 0.39
C THR A 895 39.31 -28.33 -0.91
N ILE A 896 39.07 -27.01 -0.95
CA ILE A 896 38.64 -26.28 -2.15
C ILE A 896 39.81 -25.40 -2.58
N SER A 897 40.34 -25.64 -3.78
CA SER A 897 41.44 -24.88 -4.36
C SER A 897 40.93 -24.05 -5.54
N ILE A 898 41.34 -22.79 -5.62
CA ILE A 898 40.93 -21.86 -6.67
C ILE A 898 42.14 -21.13 -7.21
N ASN A 899 42.26 -21.08 -8.52
CA ASN A 899 43.30 -20.37 -9.23
C ASN A 899 42.69 -19.57 -10.39
N ALA A 900 42.89 -18.26 -10.42
CA ALA A 900 42.57 -17.36 -11.52
C ALA A 900 43.89 -16.83 -12.10
N ALA A 901 44.11 -17.01 -13.41
CA ALA A 901 45.39 -16.69 -14.02
C ALA A 901 45.71 -15.18 -14.02
N VAL A 902 44.70 -14.32 -14.15
CA VAL A 902 44.88 -12.86 -14.21
C VAL A 902 43.95 -12.10 -13.24
N GLY A 903 42.69 -12.53 -13.13
CA GLY A 903 41.69 -11.95 -12.23
C GLY A 903 41.85 -12.38 -10.77
N ARG A 904 40.80 -12.17 -9.98
CA ARG A 904 40.71 -12.60 -8.58
C ARG A 904 39.35 -13.24 -8.30
N MET A 905 39.32 -14.15 -7.33
CA MET A 905 38.11 -14.81 -6.85
C MET A 905 37.87 -14.46 -5.39
N SER A 906 36.60 -14.38 -5.00
CA SER A 906 36.18 -14.19 -3.61
C SER A 906 35.14 -15.23 -3.19
N PHE A 907 35.08 -15.54 -1.90
CA PHE A 907 34.08 -16.44 -1.33
C PHE A 907 33.01 -15.63 -0.58
N GLY A 908 32.08 -15.00 -1.31
CA GLY A 908 30.92 -14.28 -0.77
C GLY A 908 31.10 -13.68 0.64
N HIS A 909 30.50 -14.32 1.64
CA HIS A 909 30.48 -13.92 3.06
C HIS A 909 31.80 -14.15 3.82
N LEU A 910 32.69 -15.00 3.33
CA LEU A 910 34.04 -15.20 3.90
C LEU A 910 35.02 -14.10 3.43
N GLY A 911 34.62 -13.28 2.45
CA GLY A 911 35.40 -12.15 1.95
C GLY A 911 36.65 -12.55 1.17
N GLY A 912 37.57 -11.60 1.03
CA GLY A 912 38.89 -11.72 0.39
C GLY A 912 38.90 -11.78 -1.13
N MET A 913 40.04 -11.43 -1.73
CA MET A 913 40.24 -11.43 -3.19
C MET A 913 41.59 -12.07 -3.51
N TRP A 914 41.55 -13.28 -4.06
CA TRP A 914 42.76 -14.06 -4.32
C TRP A 914 42.85 -14.49 -5.77
N SER A 915 44.06 -14.41 -6.34
CA SER A 915 44.36 -15.06 -7.61
C SER A 915 44.62 -16.56 -7.41
N ASN A 916 45.21 -16.96 -6.28
CA ASN A 916 45.31 -18.37 -5.90
C ASN A 916 45.03 -18.52 -4.41
N THR A 917 44.16 -19.45 -4.03
CA THR A 917 43.83 -19.72 -2.63
C THR A 917 43.35 -21.15 -2.44
N THR A 918 43.45 -21.66 -1.22
CA THR A 918 42.95 -22.97 -0.84
C THR A 918 42.26 -22.86 0.51
N ILE A 919 41.01 -23.30 0.58
CA ILE A 919 40.22 -23.40 1.79
C ILE A 919 40.15 -24.85 2.22
N THR A 920 40.38 -25.11 3.50
CA THR A 920 40.20 -26.41 4.12
C THR A 920 39.07 -26.34 5.13
N ILE A 921 38.20 -27.34 5.14
CA ILE A 921 37.06 -27.44 6.04
C ILE A 921 37.09 -28.81 6.72
N ASP A 922 37.21 -28.81 8.04
CA ASP A 922 37.17 -30.04 8.83
C ASP A 922 35.72 -30.47 9.07
N GLY A 923 35.45 -31.76 8.91
CA GLY A 923 34.12 -32.35 9.13
C GLY A 923 33.03 -31.89 8.15
N ALA A 924 33.41 -31.48 6.94
CA ALA A 924 32.49 -30.87 5.97
C ALA A 924 31.42 -31.84 5.46
N THR A 925 30.21 -31.33 5.27
CA THR A 925 29.17 -32.01 4.48
C THR A 925 29.22 -31.56 3.02
N LYS A 926 28.61 -32.34 2.12
CA LYS A 926 28.45 -31.94 0.71
C LYS A 926 27.70 -30.61 0.57
N LYS A 927 26.68 -30.39 1.41
CA LYS A 927 25.94 -29.13 1.48
C LYS A 927 26.86 -27.95 1.82
N ASP A 928 27.82 -28.11 2.73
CA ASP A 928 28.73 -27.02 3.13
C ASP A 928 29.69 -26.64 2.01
N VAL A 929 30.23 -27.64 1.31
CA VAL A 929 31.06 -27.43 0.11
C VAL A 929 30.26 -26.69 -0.96
N ASN A 930 29.04 -27.15 -1.26
CA ASN A 930 28.18 -26.51 -2.25
C ASN A 930 27.77 -25.08 -1.84
N ALA A 931 27.57 -24.79 -0.55
CA ALA A 931 27.30 -23.45 -0.05
C ALA A 931 28.46 -22.47 -0.29
N ILE A 932 29.71 -22.94 -0.19
CA ILE A 932 30.90 -22.14 -0.47
C ILE A 932 31.06 -21.91 -1.97
N LEU A 933 30.86 -22.94 -2.79
CA LEU A 933 30.92 -22.83 -4.26
C LEU A 933 29.87 -21.86 -4.81
N ASN A 934 28.65 -21.91 -4.27
CA ASN A 934 27.56 -20.99 -4.63
C ASN A 934 27.89 -19.53 -4.27
N GLY A 935 28.76 -19.29 -3.30
CA GLY A 935 29.23 -17.95 -2.92
C GLY A 935 30.39 -17.41 -3.76
N LEU A 936 30.86 -18.14 -4.77
CA LEU A 936 31.99 -17.70 -5.59
C LEU A 936 31.65 -16.49 -6.46
N THR A 937 32.56 -15.52 -6.46
CA THR A 937 32.48 -14.34 -7.31
C THR A 937 33.82 -14.07 -7.97
N TYR A 938 33.81 -13.87 -9.29
CA TYR A 938 34.96 -13.47 -10.08
C TYR A 938 35.06 -11.94 -10.19
N HIS A 939 36.27 -11.41 -9.97
CA HIS A 939 36.61 -10.00 -10.04
C HIS A 939 37.67 -9.80 -11.13
N PRO A 940 37.35 -9.08 -12.22
CA PRO A 940 38.33 -8.77 -13.25
C PRO A 940 39.40 -7.81 -12.70
N ASN A 941 40.63 -7.96 -13.16
CA ASN A 941 41.73 -7.05 -12.85
C ASN A 941 41.69 -5.81 -13.78
N GLU A 942 42.22 -4.66 -13.37
CA GLU A 942 42.28 -3.44 -14.21
C GLU A 942 43.11 -3.65 -15.50
N LEU A 943 44.07 -4.58 -15.46
CA LEU A 943 44.89 -5.00 -16.61
C LEU A 943 44.09 -5.84 -17.64
N LEU A 944 42.95 -6.40 -17.23
CA LEU A 944 42.01 -7.17 -18.05
C LEU A 944 40.99 -6.21 -18.73
N LYS A 945 41.47 -5.27 -19.56
CA LYS A 945 40.63 -4.64 -20.61
C LYS A 945 40.43 -5.66 -21.75
N PRO A 946 39.33 -5.63 -22.53
CA PRO A 946 38.63 -6.80 -23.07
C PRO A 946 39.52 -8.02 -23.35
N GLY A 947 39.29 -9.11 -22.64
CA GLY A 947 40.23 -10.24 -22.63
C GLY A 947 39.63 -11.55 -22.15
N LYS A 948 40.48 -12.57 -22.13
CA LYS A 948 40.16 -13.90 -21.60
C LYS A 948 41.00 -14.16 -20.35
N ASP A 949 40.38 -14.67 -19.31
CA ASP A 949 41.06 -15.23 -18.14
C ASP A 949 40.72 -16.72 -18.03
N LYS A 950 41.54 -17.46 -17.31
CA LYS A 950 41.33 -18.89 -17.05
C LYS A 950 41.25 -19.11 -15.53
N VAL A 951 40.12 -19.66 -15.10
CA VAL A 951 39.86 -19.98 -13.69
C VAL A 951 39.78 -21.50 -13.53
N THR A 952 40.54 -22.04 -12.59
CA THR A 952 40.49 -23.45 -12.19
C THR A 952 39.91 -23.54 -10.78
N VAL A 953 38.90 -24.38 -10.61
CA VAL A 953 38.34 -24.75 -9.30
C VAL A 953 38.56 -26.24 -9.09
N GLY A 954 39.24 -26.60 -8.01
CA GLY A 954 39.53 -27.97 -7.59
C GLY A 954 38.90 -28.29 -6.24
N ILE A 955 38.48 -29.54 -6.07
CA ILE A 955 37.91 -30.06 -4.83
C ILE A 955 38.53 -31.41 -4.54
N GLU A 956 39.04 -31.55 -3.33
CA GLU A 956 39.36 -32.81 -2.70
C GLU A 956 38.31 -33.10 -1.61
N PHE A 957 37.59 -34.20 -1.74
CA PHE A 957 36.56 -34.61 -0.78
C PHE A 957 36.67 -36.11 -0.54
N ASP A 958 37.00 -36.49 0.69
CA ASP A 958 37.10 -37.91 1.08
C ASP A 958 38.08 -38.72 0.20
N GLY A 959 39.19 -38.10 -0.22
CA GLY A 959 40.19 -38.70 -1.11
C GLY A 959 39.81 -38.73 -2.59
N HIS A 960 38.60 -38.28 -2.95
CA HIS A 960 38.20 -38.08 -4.34
C HIS A 960 38.54 -36.66 -4.81
N LEU A 961 39.06 -36.57 -6.03
CA LEU A 961 39.44 -35.31 -6.67
C LEU A 961 38.48 -34.99 -7.82
N ALA A 962 38.00 -33.75 -7.85
CA ALA A 962 37.26 -33.20 -8.98
C ALA A 962 37.76 -31.80 -9.27
N SER A 963 37.89 -31.44 -10.55
CA SER A 963 38.27 -30.09 -10.94
C SER A 963 37.51 -29.65 -12.19
N ILE A 964 37.40 -28.35 -12.35
CA ILE A 964 36.85 -27.72 -13.55
C ILE A 964 37.73 -26.54 -13.95
N GLU A 965 37.88 -26.36 -15.25
CA GLU A 965 38.54 -25.21 -15.86
C GLU A 965 37.47 -24.38 -16.59
N ILE A 966 37.50 -23.06 -16.35
CA ILE A 966 36.50 -22.10 -16.80
C ILE A 966 37.21 -20.99 -17.58
N ASP A 967 36.87 -20.85 -18.85
CA ASP A 967 37.28 -19.72 -19.68
C ASP A 967 36.40 -18.50 -19.36
N VAL A 968 36.95 -17.49 -18.69
CA VAL A 968 36.24 -16.26 -18.33
C VAL A 968 36.43 -15.22 -19.42
N LEU A 969 35.34 -14.77 -20.04
CA LEU A 969 35.33 -13.74 -21.06
C LEU A 969 34.92 -12.40 -20.44
N VAL A 970 35.84 -11.42 -20.46
CA VAL A 970 35.60 -10.05 -20.00
C VAL A 970 35.36 -9.15 -21.21
N PRO A 971 34.12 -8.66 -21.46
CA PRO A 971 33.82 -7.82 -22.61
C PRO A 971 34.39 -6.40 -22.46
N GLN A 972 34.48 -5.66 -23.57
CA GLN A 972 34.89 -4.26 -23.57
C GLN A 972 33.83 -3.44 -22.84
N ILE A 973 34.21 -2.74 -21.78
CA ILE A 973 33.31 -1.88 -21.01
C ILE A 973 33.24 -0.53 -21.73
N ASP A 974 32.23 -0.33 -22.56
CA ASP A 974 31.91 0.99 -23.10
C ASP A 974 31.36 1.86 -21.95
N ILE A 975 32.22 2.70 -21.41
CA ILE A 975 31.83 3.77 -20.49
C ILE A 975 31.16 4.85 -21.34
N GLY A 976 29.91 4.62 -21.73
CA GLY A 976 29.03 5.70 -22.17
C GLY A 976 28.90 6.70 -21.03
N ILE A 977 29.45 7.89 -21.25
CA ILE A 977 29.31 9.11 -20.43
C ILE A 977 27.87 9.59 -20.49
#